data_AF-A0A7X3I8A4-F1
#
_entry.id   AF-A0A7X3I8A4-F1
#
_cell.length_a   1.000
_cell.length_b   1.000
_cell.length_c   1.000
_cell.angle_alpha   90.00
_cell.angle_beta   90.00
_cell.angle_gamma   90.00
#
_symmetry.space_group_name_H-M   'P 1'
#
loop_
_entity.id
_entity.type
_entity.pdbx_description
1 polymer ?
#
loop_
_entity_poly.entity_id
_entity_poly.type
_entity_poly.pdbx_seq_one_letter_code
_entity_poly.pdbx_strand_id
1 'polypeptide(L)'
;MIRDRTEKLRFIVEEMQIALHLATNLADPFYARTIARHILIRVENFIEHARGLRRPLRDAGYDTVAFHTAKEAYAAQFGEYFKDARHRLGAHVQDFDFGKRIELWNDIEVLKISYFVDGAHEIYDSLGTLGVPGYVPYATPVELSDPGIVEILRQLQRSLDARTGVEMGADALAMTRRNTTASLNTTPVHARASQLALIRRWIALQLDLRQRLIAYPSIARLFKARLITDIVSFSDCLVTRPVTQGALQAMDGLDKLVQGQGQSSAPIDAFVAAAHFETELAAVRAVRDKIGAHLEIDTAEPLAKLLADLNKFDLERALAFYQRLAAAFNKQCFAVLFLRLYAADGKRHYGMESGASSATVPFVGTAAPPHEPTLQPPLINDDEACHKNLTRWLDGDDSQKGEARIFFWNAFMSSTVVESVSETERFGSSARYHSNEFRKAHQFLLDALNDGLSDIDFRGVLDLIMSCRNGHPYPLAKLLVRYGETAPIFRQYLICYALGEVASAPHQSVSDFLDARSLSRTWAIRLEAVTARYKSYVKNEGVFRANHQGQIQADHDTLVASLTDAMTPDQRLVCLLAFASVHTGPLAGVFTKPFGGNYTVVQAEIERLLLPLLNDDAAQSKAVMLKRLLQTHDYVGVCVHIALSLDGGDSHPLYSSLIESCCNGTIIAASNNQASRHLSMCFLLKKEHRFALQVAEPLADRNPDWTEAQILVAQILGEIIGAETEARERVSSIRSAYKLSAAQEALLAAVEAEVQSRLARQEQ
;
A
#
# COMPACT_ATOMS: atom_id res chain seq x y z
N MET A 1 -10.91 47.97 1.50
CA MET A 1 -11.46 47.24 2.67
C MET A 1 -12.89 46.76 2.45
N ILE A 2 -13.91 47.61 2.33
CA ILE A 2 -15.32 47.18 2.15
C ILE A 2 -15.51 46.30 0.89
N ARG A 3 -15.02 46.77 -0.26
CA ARG A 3 -15.08 46.02 -1.54
C ARG A 3 -14.45 44.63 -1.46
N ASP A 4 -13.22 44.54 -0.94
CA ASP A 4 -12.49 43.27 -0.83
C ASP A 4 -13.21 42.25 0.07
N ARG A 5 -13.70 42.68 1.25
CA ARG A 5 -14.47 41.80 2.14
C ARG A 5 -15.79 41.35 1.51
N THR A 6 -16.45 42.23 0.78
CA THR A 6 -17.70 41.90 0.08
C THR A 6 -17.46 40.87 -1.03
N GLU A 7 -16.35 40.98 -1.75
CA GLU A 7 -15.93 39.99 -2.75
C GLU A 7 -15.60 38.62 -2.13
N LYS A 8 -14.88 38.61 -0.99
CA LYS A 8 -14.60 37.38 -0.24
C LYS A 8 -15.87 36.71 0.30
N LEU A 9 -16.84 37.49 0.80
CA LEU A 9 -18.14 36.95 1.24
C LEU A 9 -18.91 36.30 0.08
N ARG A 10 -18.94 36.94 -1.08
CA ARG A 10 -19.58 36.36 -2.29
C ARG A 10 -18.96 35.01 -2.64
N PHE A 11 -17.64 34.96 -2.71
CA PHE A 11 -16.90 33.73 -2.99
C PHE A 11 -17.18 32.63 -1.96
N ILE A 12 -17.29 32.97 -0.68
CA ILE A 12 -17.63 32.01 0.37
C ILE A 12 -19.04 31.42 0.13
N VAL A 13 -20.03 32.26 -0.18
CA VAL A 13 -21.40 31.81 -0.51
C VAL A 13 -21.40 30.90 -1.73
N GLU A 14 -20.65 31.26 -2.79
CA GLU A 14 -20.50 30.44 -4.00
C GLU A 14 -19.91 29.05 -3.68
N GLU A 15 -18.81 28.96 -2.93
CA GLU A 15 -18.21 27.65 -2.57
C GLU A 15 -19.12 26.81 -1.66
N MET A 16 -19.86 27.44 -0.74
CA MET A 16 -20.81 26.77 0.12
C MET A 16 -21.96 26.15 -0.67
N GLN A 17 -22.48 26.87 -1.67
CA GLN A 17 -23.53 26.38 -2.58
C GLN A 17 -23.03 25.24 -3.47
N ILE A 18 -21.81 25.33 -3.99
CA ILE A 18 -21.17 24.23 -4.73
C ILE A 18 -21.04 22.99 -3.86
N ALA A 19 -20.50 23.12 -2.64
CA ALA A 19 -20.32 21.99 -1.73
C ALA A 19 -21.66 21.33 -1.36
N LEU A 20 -22.70 22.13 -1.13
CA LEU A 20 -24.05 21.64 -0.84
C LEU A 20 -24.63 20.87 -2.03
N HIS A 21 -24.51 21.41 -3.24
CA HIS A 21 -24.98 20.74 -4.45
C HIS A 21 -24.30 19.38 -4.65
N LEU A 22 -22.97 19.31 -4.48
CA LEU A 22 -22.23 18.06 -4.59
C LEU A 22 -22.64 17.05 -3.51
N ALA A 23 -22.78 17.49 -2.26
CA ALA A 23 -23.12 16.61 -1.14
C ALA A 23 -24.55 16.05 -1.25
N THR A 24 -25.51 16.84 -1.71
CA THR A 24 -26.93 16.45 -1.84
C THR A 24 -27.21 15.48 -2.99
N ASN A 25 -26.30 15.41 -3.97
CA ASN A 25 -26.41 14.50 -5.11
C ASN A 25 -25.68 13.16 -4.90
N LEU A 26 -25.15 12.90 -3.70
CA LEU A 26 -24.58 11.60 -3.31
C LEU A 26 -25.52 10.86 -2.36
N ALA A 27 -25.74 9.57 -2.62
CA ALA A 27 -26.61 8.73 -1.80
C ALA A 27 -25.87 8.10 -0.61
N ASP A 28 -24.55 7.93 -0.71
CA ASP A 28 -23.72 7.47 0.39
C ASP A 28 -23.55 8.58 1.46
N PRO A 29 -24.05 8.38 2.69
CA PRO A 29 -24.02 9.41 3.72
C PRO A 29 -22.62 9.77 4.23
N PHE A 30 -21.66 8.86 4.15
CA PHE A 30 -20.27 9.15 4.56
C PHE A 30 -19.61 10.08 3.54
N TYR A 31 -19.80 9.80 2.24
CA TYR A 31 -19.20 10.58 1.17
C TYR A 31 -19.80 11.99 1.12
N ALA A 32 -21.12 12.10 1.25
CA ALA A 32 -21.81 13.39 1.33
C ALA A 32 -21.31 14.25 2.50
N ARG A 33 -21.18 13.65 3.70
CA ARG A 33 -20.63 14.34 4.88
C ARG A 33 -19.17 14.75 4.68
N THR A 34 -18.35 13.94 4.02
CA THR A 34 -16.95 14.29 3.72
C THR A 34 -16.85 15.58 2.91
N ILE A 35 -17.75 15.80 1.94
CA ILE A 35 -17.83 17.05 1.15
C ILE A 35 -18.38 18.19 2.02
N ALA A 36 -19.45 17.93 2.78
CA ALA A 36 -20.10 18.93 3.63
C ALA A 36 -19.17 19.54 4.71
N ARG A 37 -18.09 18.84 5.09
CA ARG A 37 -17.02 19.41 5.94
C ARG A 37 -16.47 20.75 5.41
N HIS A 38 -16.46 20.95 4.09
CA HIS A 38 -16.03 22.22 3.49
C HIS A 38 -16.94 23.38 3.87
N ILE A 39 -18.26 23.14 3.95
CA ILE A 39 -19.25 24.13 4.37
C ILE A 39 -18.92 24.60 5.79
N LEU A 40 -18.62 23.68 6.71
CA LEU A 40 -18.29 24.04 8.10
C LEU A 40 -17.08 24.97 8.21
N ILE A 41 -16.07 24.78 7.36
CA ILE A 41 -14.91 25.67 7.27
C ILE A 41 -15.34 27.06 6.80
N ARG A 42 -16.17 27.09 5.75
CA ARG A 42 -16.60 28.33 5.10
C ARG A 42 -17.58 29.15 5.92
N VAL A 43 -18.42 28.52 6.76
CA VAL A 43 -19.29 29.24 7.71
C VAL A 43 -18.48 30.10 8.67
N GLU A 44 -17.42 29.54 9.30
CA GLU A 44 -16.56 30.30 10.21
C GLU A 44 -15.89 31.48 9.48
N ASN A 45 -15.37 31.24 8.26
CA ASN A 45 -14.78 32.30 7.43
C ASN A 45 -15.81 33.39 7.10
N PHE A 46 -17.06 33.02 6.76
CA PHE A 46 -18.13 33.97 6.49
C PHE A 46 -18.39 34.86 7.71
N ILE A 47 -18.50 34.26 8.91
CA ILE A 47 -18.72 34.97 10.17
C ILE A 47 -17.59 35.97 10.42
N GLU A 48 -16.33 35.56 10.26
CA GLU A 48 -15.16 36.43 10.46
C GLU A 48 -15.17 37.63 9.50
N HIS A 49 -15.41 37.40 8.20
CA HIS A 49 -15.47 38.47 7.20
C HIS A 49 -16.66 39.41 7.39
N ALA A 50 -17.83 38.88 7.71
CA ALA A 50 -19.04 39.65 7.98
C ALA A 50 -18.91 40.50 9.26
N ARG A 51 -18.28 39.97 10.31
CA ARG A 51 -17.91 40.74 11.52
C ARG A 51 -16.90 41.84 11.19
N GLY A 52 -15.92 41.56 10.32
CA GLY A 52 -14.93 42.53 9.84
C GLY A 52 -15.53 43.73 9.11
N LEU A 53 -16.76 43.64 8.58
CA LEU A 53 -17.47 44.75 7.93
C LEU A 53 -18.15 45.72 8.91
N ARG A 54 -18.30 45.37 10.19
CA ARG A 54 -19.03 46.20 11.18
C ARG A 54 -18.55 47.64 11.27
N ARG A 55 -17.27 47.80 11.61
CA ARG A 55 -16.67 49.13 11.76
C ARG A 55 -16.61 49.88 10.42
N PRO A 56 -16.14 49.27 9.31
CA PRO A 56 -16.11 49.92 8.01
C PRO A 56 -17.46 50.47 7.54
N LEU A 57 -18.54 49.70 7.68
CA LEU A 57 -19.88 50.11 7.24
C LEU A 57 -20.45 51.22 8.12
N ARG A 58 -20.31 51.10 9.45
CA ARG A 58 -20.74 52.15 10.38
C ARG A 58 -19.99 53.46 10.15
N ASP A 59 -18.67 53.40 9.98
CA ASP A 59 -17.83 54.57 9.77
C ASP A 59 -18.14 55.24 8.39
N ALA A 60 -18.71 54.49 7.44
CA ALA A 60 -19.21 55.00 6.16
C ALA A 60 -20.69 55.49 6.19
N GLY A 61 -21.34 55.46 7.36
CA GLY A 61 -22.68 56.04 7.56
C GLY A 61 -23.86 55.12 7.22
N TYR A 62 -23.64 53.81 7.02
CA TYR A 62 -24.73 52.87 6.74
C TYR A 62 -25.50 52.48 8.03
N ASP A 63 -26.83 52.36 7.92
CA ASP A 63 -27.66 51.74 8.97
C ASP A 63 -27.46 50.22 8.94
N THR A 64 -26.67 49.72 9.88
CA THR A 64 -26.21 48.32 9.89
C THR A 64 -26.92 47.47 10.94
N VAL A 65 -27.97 47.99 11.59
CA VAL A 65 -28.64 47.29 12.72
C VAL A 65 -29.16 45.92 12.30
N ALA A 66 -29.93 45.85 11.21
CA ALA A 66 -30.51 44.58 10.72
C ALA A 66 -29.42 43.57 10.31
N PHE A 67 -28.43 44.02 9.53
CA PHE A 67 -27.28 43.20 9.14
C PHE A 67 -26.51 42.67 10.36
N HIS A 68 -26.33 43.49 11.39
CA HIS A 68 -25.65 43.10 12.63
C HIS A 68 -26.43 42.08 13.45
N THR A 69 -27.74 42.25 13.57
CA THR A 69 -28.60 41.29 14.27
C THR A 69 -28.57 39.93 13.57
N ALA A 70 -28.75 39.91 12.25
CA ALA A 70 -28.77 38.67 11.47
C ALA A 70 -27.44 37.91 11.55
N LYS A 71 -26.31 38.59 11.33
CA LYS A 71 -25.00 37.93 11.33
C LYS A 71 -24.58 37.40 12.71
N GLU A 72 -24.95 38.06 13.81
CA GLU A 72 -24.62 37.57 15.15
C GLU A 72 -25.54 36.43 15.58
N ALA A 73 -26.81 36.42 15.18
CA ALA A 73 -27.70 35.27 15.37
C ALA A 73 -27.17 34.04 14.63
N TYR A 74 -26.78 34.21 13.36
CA TYR A 74 -26.14 33.18 12.54
C TYR A 74 -24.84 32.64 13.19
N ALA A 75 -23.99 33.53 13.71
CA ALA A 75 -22.75 33.13 14.38
C ALA A 75 -23.00 32.40 15.71
N ALA A 76 -24.03 32.78 16.47
CA ALA A 76 -24.40 32.10 17.71
C ALA A 76 -24.85 30.66 17.44
N GLN A 77 -25.69 30.45 16.43
CA GLN A 77 -26.14 29.12 16.02
C GLN A 77 -24.98 28.26 15.50
N PHE A 78 -24.04 28.83 14.73
CA PHE A 78 -22.85 28.09 14.33
C PHE A 78 -22.03 27.63 15.55
N GLY A 79 -21.90 28.51 16.55
CA GLY A 79 -21.27 28.22 17.83
C GLY A 79 -21.89 27.01 18.54
N GLU A 80 -23.22 26.88 18.49
CA GLU A 80 -23.98 25.79 19.10
C GLU A 80 -23.88 24.48 18.30
N TYR A 81 -24.06 24.52 16.97
CA TYR A 81 -24.25 23.31 16.18
C TYR A 81 -22.97 22.74 15.57
N PHE A 82 -22.04 23.59 15.10
CA PHE A 82 -20.97 23.11 14.19
C PHE A 82 -19.56 23.58 14.51
N LYS A 83 -19.36 24.46 15.49
CA LYS A 83 -18.02 24.93 15.86
C LYS A 83 -17.08 23.77 16.20
N ASP A 84 -17.54 22.82 17.02
CA ASP A 84 -16.74 21.64 17.36
C ASP A 84 -16.51 20.72 16.16
N ALA A 85 -17.54 20.45 15.35
CA ALA A 85 -17.37 19.67 14.12
C ALA A 85 -16.33 20.31 13.16
N ARG A 86 -16.34 21.65 13.01
CA ARG A 86 -15.34 22.40 12.23
C ARG A 86 -13.94 22.18 12.78
N HIS A 87 -13.72 22.29 14.09
CA HIS A 87 -12.39 22.13 14.68
C HIS A 87 -11.92 20.67 14.75
N ARG A 88 -12.81 19.71 15.00
CA ARG A 88 -12.45 18.31 15.24
C ARG A 88 -12.44 17.44 13.99
N LEU A 89 -13.20 17.82 12.95
CA LEU A 89 -13.39 17.03 11.72
C LEU A 89 -13.17 17.82 10.43
N GLY A 90 -13.40 19.14 10.44
CA GLY A 90 -13.40 19.98 9.24
C GLY A 90 -12.04 20.58 8.87
N ALA A 91 -11.64 21.63 9.61
CA ALA A 91 -10.42 22.43 9.41
C ALA A 91 -9.17 21.78 10.00
N HIS A 92 -9.36 20.94 11.01
CA HIS A 92 -8.32 20.14 11.64
C HIS A 92 -8.90 18.77 11.98
N VAL A 93 -8.01 17.85 12.40
CA VAL A 93 -8.38 16.57 13.01
C VAL A 93 -7.73 16.51 14.38
N GLN A 94 -8.50 16.84 15.41
CA GLN A 94 -8.00 16.95 16.79
C GLN A 94 -8.56 15.84 17.67
N ASP A 95 -7.95 15.65 18.84
CA ASP A 95 -8.43 14.71 19.85
C ASP A 95 -9.84 15.06 20.30
N PHE A 96 -10.65 14.02 20.42
CA PHE A 96 -12.03 14.10 20.83
C PHE A 96 -12.52 12.72 21.26
N ASP A 97 -13.51 12.68 22.14
CA ASP A 97 -14.13 11.43 22.57
C ASP A 97 -14.68 10.64 21.36
N PHE A 98 -14.51 9.33 21.40
CA PHE A 98 -14.89 8.44 20.28
C PHE A 98 -16.40 8.47 20.00
N GLY A 99 -17.24 8.39 21.04
CA GLY A 99 -18.69 8.42 20.90
C GLY A 99 -19.16 9.78 20.42
N LYS A 100 -18.68 10.86 21.04
CA LYS A 100 -19.02 12.23 20.63
C LYS A 100 -18.57 12.56 19.21
N ARG A 101 -17.48 11.94 18.72
CA ARG A 101 -17.04 12.11 17.32
C ARG A 101 -18.06 11.54 16.34
N ILE A 102 -18.63 10.38 16.65
CA ILE A 102 -19.69 9.75 15.84
C ILE A 102 -20.95 10.63 15.85
N GLU A 103 -21.32 11.17 17.03
CA GLU A 103 -22.44 12.11 17.16
C GLU A 103 -22.22 13.36 16.30
N LEU A 104 -21.08 14.05 16.46
CA LEU A 104 -20.73 15.23 15.67
C LEU A 104 -20.73 14.95 14.17
N TRP A 105 -20.30 13.76 13.76
CA TRP A 105 -20.32 13.36 12.35
C TRP A 105 -21.74 13.18 11.84
N ASN A 106 -22.57 12.44 12.59
CA ASN A 106 -23.96 12.18 12.20
C ASN A 106 -24.80 13.46 12.17
N ASP A 107 -24.50 14.42 13.04
CA ASP A 107 -25.11 15.76 13.09
C ASP A 107 -24.85 16.62 11.84
N ILE A 108 -23.86 16.26 11.00
CA ILE A 108 -23.69 16.87 9.69
C ILE A 108 -24.76 16.29 8.75
N GLU A 109 -25.94 16.92 8.74
CA GLU A 109 -27.09 16.51 7.93
C GLU A 109 -27.56 17.64 7.00
N VAL A 110 -28.25 17.28 5.91
CA VAL A 110 -28.63 18.21 4.85
C VAL A 110 -29.40 19.43 5.34
N LEU A 111 -30.33 19.25 6.29
CA LEU A 111 -31.18 20.34 6.80
C LEU A 111 -30.34 21.40 7.52
N LYS A 112 -29.48 20.97 8.45
CA LYS A 112 -28.62 21.87 9.20
C LYS A 112 -27.60 22.56 8.30
N ILE A 113 -26.96 21.84 7.36
CA ILE A 113 -26.00 22.49 6.46
C ILE A 113 -26.70 23.47 5.50
N SER A 114 -27.87 23.13 4.96
CA SER A 114 -28.62 24.02 4.05
C SER A 114 -29.02 25.30 4.76
N TYR A 115 -29.46 25.21 6.02
CA TYR A 115 -29.73 26.38 6.86
C TYR A 115 -28.54 27.37 6.92
N PHE A 116 -27.31 26.87 7.10
CA PHE A 116 -26.14 27.75 7.11
C PHE A 116 -25.79 28.29 5.71
N VAL A 117 -26.00 27.51 4.65
CA VAL A 117 -25.77 27.97 3.28
C VAL A 117 -26.76 29.08 2.89
N ASP A 118 -28.04 28.88 3.17
CA ASP A 118 -29.09 29.85 2.89
C ASP A 118 -28.94 31.11 3.77
N GLY A 119 -28.65 30.93 5.06
CA GLY A 119 -28.40 32.06 5.96
C GLY A 119 -27.19 32.92 5.55
N ALA A 120 -26.11 32.32 5.06
CA ALA A 120 -24.98 33.08 4.52
C ALA A 120 -25.36 33.88 3.27
N HIS A 121 -26.18 33.29 2.39
CA HIS A 121 -26.70 33.97 1.21
C HIS A 121 -27.61 35.15 1.58
N GLU A 122 -28.56 34.96 2.50
CA GLU A 122 -29.46 36.03 2.98
C GLU A 122 -28.68 37.19 3.62
N ILE A 123 -27.68 36.89 4.45
CA ILE A 123 -26.83 37.91 5.07
C ILE A 123 -26.02 38.66 4.01
N TYR A 124 -25.50 37.96 2.99
CA TYR A 124 -24.80 38.61 1.88
C TYR A 124 -25.72 39.56 1.10
N ASP A 125 -26.93 39.13 0.77
CA ASP A 125 -27.89 39.93 0.02
C ASP A 125 -28.38 41.16 0.78
N SER A 126 -28.42 41.09 2.11
CA SER A 126 -28.73 42.28 2.92
C SER A 126 -27.72 43.42 2.69
N LEU A 127 -26.48 43.16 2.27
CA LEU A 127 -25.52 44.20 1.90
C LEU A 127 -25.96 44.98 0.65
N GLY A 128 -26.72 44.34 -0.26
CA GLY A 128 -27.30 44.99 -1.43
C GLY A 128 -28.35 46.04 -1.05
N THR A 129 -29.19 45.73 -0.05
CA THR A 129 -30.19 46.67 0.48
C THR A 129 -29.58 47.93 1.09
N LEU A 130 -28.34 47.82 1.57
CA LEU A 130 -27.56 48.93 2.13
C LEU A 130 -26.86 49.78 1.06
N GLY A 131 -26.87 49.38 -0.21
CA GLY A 131 -26.18 50.10 -1.29
C GLY A 131 -24.65 50.10 -1.13
N VAL A 132 -24.07 49.02 -0.61
CA VAL A 132 -22.63 48.93 -0.29
C VAL A 132 -21.77 48.92 -1.56
N PRO A 133 -20.71 49.74 -1.65
CA PRO A 133 -19.82 49.79 -2.80
C PRO A 133 -19.16 48.43 -3.09
N GLY A 134 -19.32 47.95 -4.33
CA GLY A 134 -18.77 46.68 -4.78
C GLY A 134 -19.62 45.45 -4.43
N TYR A 135 -20.82 45.64 -3.87
CA TYR A 135 -21.82 44.58 -3.85
C TYR A 135 -22.18 44.16 -5.28
N VAL A 136 -22.25 42.86 -5.50
CA VAL A 136 -22.69 42.25 -6.75
C VAL A 136 -23.79 41.27 -6.36
N PRO A 137 -25.01 41.38 -6.92
CA PRO A 137 -26.06 40.41 -6.64
C PRO A 137 -25.56 38.98 -6.82
N TYR A 138 -25.85 38.11 -5.86
CA TYR A 138 -25.46 36.72 -5.97
C TYR A 138 -26.15 36.08 -7.19
N ALA A 139 -25.39 35.27 -7.93
CA ALA A 139 -25.91 34.43 -9.00
C ALA A 139 -25.43 33.01 -8.75
N THR A 140 -26.32 32.03 -8.91
CA THR A 140 -25.97 30.62 -8.80
C THR A 140 -24.83 30.29 -9.78
N PRO A 141 -23.75 29.62 -9.34
CA PRO A 141 -22.67 29.23 -10.22
C PRO A 141 -23.20 28.43 -11.41
N VAL A 142 -22.84 28.86 -12.63
CA VAL A 142 -23.36 28.28 -13.89
C VAL A 142 -23.12 26.78 -13.99
N GLU A 143 -22.02 26.32 -13.38
CA GLU A 143 -21.61 24.93 -13.31
C GLU A 143 -22.70 24.05 -12.68
N LEU A 144 -23.43 24.55 -11.67
CA LEU A 144 -24.46 23.78 -10.96
C LEU A 144 -25.71 23.50 -11.80
N SER A 145 -25.84 24.16 -12.96
CA SER A 145 -26.90 23.88 -13.93
C SER A 145 -26.51 22.81 -14.96
N ASP A 146 -25.24 22.39 -14.98
CA ASP A 146 -24.76 21.36 -15.90
C ASP A 146 -25.15 19.95 -15.40
N PRO A 147 -25.99 19.21 -16.14
CA PRO A 147 -26.38 17.84 -15.76
C PRO A 147 -25.19 16.87 -15.73
N GLY A 148 -24.07 17.19 -16.37
CA GLY A 148 -22.84 16.39 -16.37
C GLY A 148 -22.27 16.15 -14.98
N ILE A 149 -22.34 17.14 -14.07
CA ILE A 149 -21.89 16.99 -12.68
C ILE A 149 -22.69 15.91 -11.97
N VAL A 150 -24.01 15.94 -12.10
CA VAL A 150 -24.91 14.97 -11.46
C VAL A 150 -24.65 13.56 -11.99
N GLU A 151 -24.41 13.40 -13.30
CA GLU A 151 -24.06 12.08 -13.85
C GLU A 151 -22.71 11.58 -13.35
N ILE A 152 -21.70 12.45 -13.21
CA ILE A 152 -20.41 12.06 -12.61
C ILE A 152 -20.60 11.53 -11.18
N LEU A 153 -21.42 12.21 -10.36
CA LEU A 153 -21.72 11.78 -9.00
C LEU A 153 -22.51 10.47 -8.97
N ARG A 154 -23.44 10.27 -9.91
CA ARG A 154 -24.15 8.99 -10.09
C ARG A 154 -23.22 7.86 -10.48
N GLN A 155 -22.26 8.09 -11.37
CA GLN A 155 -21.26 7.09 -11.75
C GLN A 155 -20.38 6.70 -10.55
N LEU A 156 -19.97 7.68 -9.75
CA LEU A 156 -19.28 7.42 -8.48
C LEU A 156 -20.16 6.54 -7.58
N GLN A 157 -21.43 6.90 -7.36
CA GLN A 157 -22.34 6.10 -6.54
C GLN A 157 -22.48 4.65 -7.04
N ARG A 158 -22.69 4.43 -8.35
CA ARG A 158 -22.74 3.09 -8.94
C ARG A 158 -21.46 2.28 -8.66
N SER A 159 -20.29 2.93 -8.69
CA SER A 159 -19.02 2.28 -8.38
C SER A 159 -18.86 1.91 -6.90
N LEU A 160 -19.52 2.64 -6.00
CA LEU A 160 -19.55 2.34 -4.57
C LEU A 160 -20.51 1.19 -4.29
N ASP A 161 -21.71 1.23 -4.89
CA ASP A 161 -22.75 0.21 -4.74
C ASP A 161 -22.30 -1.14 -5.32
N ALA A 162 -21.47 -1.12 -6.38
CA ALA A 162 -20.91 -2.34 -6.97
C ALA A 162 -19.87 -3.05 -6.07
N ARG A 163 -19.40 -2.42 -4.97
CA ARG A 163 -18.38 -3.04 -4.10
C ARG A 163 -19.02 -4.07 -3.18
N THR A 164 -18.66 -5.34 -3.37
CA THR A 164 -19.16 -6.47 -2.58
C THR A 164 -18.36 -6.72 -1.29
N GLY A 165 -18.95 -7.44 -0.34
CA GLY A 165 -18.29 -7.89 0.90
C GLY A 165 -18.26 -6.87 2.05
N VAL A 166 -17.88 -7.33 3.24
CA VAL A 166 -17.76 -6.49 4.44
C VAL A 166 -16.35 -5.95 4.55
N GLU A 167 -16.23 -4.63 4.68
CA GLU A 167 -14.97 -3.91 4.84
C GLU A 167 -14.51 -3.89 6.30
N MET A 168 -13.23 -4.12 6.56
CA MET A 168 -12.62 -3.83 7.85
C MET A 168 -12.25 -2.35 7.92
N GLY A 169 -12.96 -1.60 8.77
CA GLY A 169 -12.69 -0.20 9.06
C GLY A 169 -11.92 -0.02 10.36
N ALA A 170 -10.70 0.50 10.26
CA ALA A 170 -9.87 0.85 11.41
C ALA A 170 -10.01 2.33 11.81
N ASP A 171 -10.61 3.14 10.94
CA ASP A 171 -10.73 4.58 11.10
C ASP A 171 -11.76 4.99 12.18
N ALA A 172 -11.64 6.23 12.65
CA ALA A 172 -12.44 6.75 13.76
C ALA A 172 -13.95 6.85 13.47
N LEU A 173 -14.37 6.71 12.20
CA LEU A 173 -15.76 6.81 11.76
C LEU A 173 -16.24 5.54 11.04
N ALA A 174 -15.52 4.41 11.18
CA ALA A 174 -15.87 3.13 10.56
C ALA A 174 -17.31 2.69 10.89
N MET A 175 -17.78 2.93 12.12
CA MET A 175 -19.14 2.59 12.57
C MET A 175 -20.25 3.40 11.89
N THR A 176 -19.91 4.44 11.13
CA THR A 176 -20.87 5.30 10.44
C THR A 176 -21.09 4.89 8.99
N ARG A 177 -20.43 3.81 8.53
CA ARG A 177 -20.40 3.36 7.14
C ARG A 177 -21.17 2.05 6.97
N ARG A 178 -21.76 1.86 5.79
CA ARG A 178 -22.40 0.60 5.42
C ARG A 178 -21.38 -0.49 5.18
N ASN A 179 -21.81 -1.75 5.31
CA ASN A 179 -21.02 -2.94 4.99
C ASN A 179 -19.58 -2.87 5.58
N THR A 180 -19.45 -2.36 6.81
CA THR A 180 -18.16 -2.11 7.46
C THR A 180 -18.17 -2.69 8.89
N THR A 181 -17.17 -3.49 9.23
CA THR A 181 -16.86 -3.89 10.61
C THR A 181 -15.82 -2.94 11.17
N ALA A 182 -16.10 -2.32 12.31
CA ALA A 182 -15.24 -1.30 12.92
C ALA A 182 -14.35 -1.86 14.04
N SER A 183 -13.09 -1.43 14.11
CA SER A 183 -12.27 -1.62 15.32
C SER A 183 -12.55 -0.53 16.36
N LEU A 184 -12.61 -0.89 17.64
CA LEU A 184 -12.77 0.08 18.73
C LEU A 184 -11.43 0.74 19.08
N ASN A 185 -11.38 2.07 19.03
CA ASN A 185 -10.18 2.86 19.25
C ASN A 185 -10.19 3.51 20.65
N THR A 186 -9.88 2.73 21.68
CA THR A 186 -10.13 3.13 23.09
C THR A 186 -8.94 3.78 23.80
N THR A 187 -7.76 3.83 23.19
CA THR A 187 -6.57 4.50 23.76
C THR A 187 -6.13 5.67 22.88
N PRO A 188 -5.37 6.66 23.40
CA PRO A 188 -4.90 7.79 22.60
C PRO A 188 -4.10 7.39 21.35
N VAL A 189 -3.22 6.38 21.46
CA VAL A 189 -2.42 5.90 20.31
C VAL A 189 -3.32 5.26 19.23
N HIS A 190 -4.34 4.50 19.63
CA HIS A 190 -5.33 3.91 18.73
C HIS A 190 -6.22 4.99 18.10
N ALA A 191 -6.65 5.98 18.88
CA ALA A 191 -7.40 7.12 18.38
C ALA A 191 -6.61 7.89 17.32
N ARG A 192 -5.31 8.16 17.56
CA ARG A 192 -4.46 8.87 16.59
C ARG A 192 -4.23 8.06 15.31
N ALA A 193 -3.94 6.77 15.41
CA ALA A 193 -3.81 5.90 14.25
C ALA A 193 -5.12 5.81 13.45
N SER A 194 -6.27 5.79 14.12
CA SER A 194 -7.59 5.81 13.48
C SER A 194 -7.92 7.13 12.77
N GLN A 195 -7.43 8.27 13.29
CA GLN A 195 -7.54 9.57 12.62
C GLN A 195 -6.67 9.62 11.37
N LEU A 196 -5.46 9.07 11.40
CA LEU A 196 -4.60 8.94 10.21
C LEU A 196 -5.27 8.07 9.14
N ALA A 197 -5.86 6.93 9.53
CA ALA A 197 -6.64 6.09 8.62
C ALA A 197 -7.84 6.84 8.01
N LEU A 198 -8.58 7.61 8.82
CA LEU A 198 -9.69 8.44 8.38
C LEU A 198 -9.26 9.49 7.33
N ILE A 199 -8.16 10.21 7.61
CA ILE A 199 -7.64 11.24 6.70
C ILE A 199 -7.20 10.62 5.38
N ARG A 200 -6.59 9.42 5.38
CA ARG A 200 -6.24 8.70 4.14
C ARG A 200 -7.46 8.46 3.26
N ARG A 201 -8.58 8.06 3.86
CA ARG A 201 -9.86 7.84 3.14
C ARG A 201 -10.40 9.13 2.55
N TRP A 202 -10.35 10.22 3.31
CA TRP A 202 -10.77 11.52 2.82
C TRP A 202 -9.93 12.02 1.66
N ILE A 203 -8.60 11.89 1.74
CA ILE A 203 -7.70 12.27 0.65
C ILE A 203 -7.97 11.42 -0.60
N ALA A 204 -8.13 10.10 -0.46
CA ALA A 204 -8.44 9.22 -1.58
C ALA A 204 -9.76 9.60 -2.28
N LEU A 205 -10.81 9.86 -1.50
CA LEU A 205 -12.10 10.31 -2.03
C LEU A 205 -12.00 11.67 -2.73
N GLN A 206 -11.37 12.65 -2.10
CA GLN A 206 -11.24 13.99 -2.67
C GLN A 206 -10.40 14.00 -3.94
N LEU A 207 -9.39 13.12 -4.02
CA LEU A 207 -8.56 12.97 -5.22
C LEU A 207 -9.37 12.40 -6.39
N ASP A 208 -10.14 11.32 -6.16
CA ASP A 208 -11.02 10.72 -7.18
C ASP A 208 -12.09 11.73 -7.66
N LEU A 209 -12.76 12.42 -6.73
CA LEU A 209 -13.73 13.47 -7.07
C LEU A 209 -13.09 14.62 -7.88
N ARG A 210 -11.92 15.09 -7.47
CA ARG A 210 -11.20 16.14 -8.19
C ARG A 210 -10.85 15.70 -9.61
N GLN A 211 -10.37 14.47 -9.79
CA GLN A 211 -10.00 13.94 -11.10
C GLN A 211 -11.22 13.86 -12.03
N ARG A 212 -12.36 13.38 -11.50
CA ARG A 212 -13.62 13.30 -12.26
C ARG A 212 -14.20 14.68 -12.60
N LEU A 213 -14.05 15.66 -11.71
CA LEU A 213 -14.62 17.00 -11.84
C LEU A 213 -13.60 18.06 -12.29
N ILE A 214 -12.46 17.63 -12.86
CA ILE A 214 -11.35 18.52 -13.22
C ILE A 214 -11.75 19.58 -14.27
N ALA A 215 -12.74 19.27 -15.11
CA ALA A 215 -13.28 20.17 -16.13
C ALA A 215 -14.04 21.38 -15.55
N TYR A 216 -14.34 21.37 -14.25
CA TYR A 216 -15.04 22.44 -13.54
C TYR A 216 -14.07 23.15 -12.58
N PRO A 217 -13.43 24.26 -12.98
CA PRO A 217 -12.29 24.83 -12.24
C PRO A 217 -12.61 25.24 -10.81
N SER A 218 -13.82 25.76 -10.55
CA SER A 218 -14.26 26.18 -9.22
C SER A 218 -14.38 24.96 -8.27
N ILE A 219 -14.93 23.86 -8.78
CA ILE A 219 -15.06 22.59 -8.04
C ILE A 219 -13.70 21.94 -7.82
N ALA A 220 -12.86 21.88 -8.86
CA ALA A 220 -11.51 21.33 -8.76
C ALA A 220 -10.65 22.12 -7.75
N ARG A 221 -10.84 23.45 -7.67
CA ARG A 221 -10.17 24.33 -6.70
C ARG A 221 -10.63 24.05 -5.27
N LEU A 222 -11.93 23.84 -5.04
CA LEU A 222 -12.48 23.43 -3.75
C LEU A 222 -11.80 22.16 -3.24
N PHE A 223 -11.74 21.11 -4.08
CA PHE A 223 -11.06 19.86 -3.69
C PHE A 223 -9.55 20.04 -3.50
N LYS A 224 -8.89 20.89 -4.29
CA LYS A 224 -7.47 21.23 -4.07
C LYS A 224 -7.25 21.87 -2.70
N ALA A 225 -8.08 22.83 -2.29
CA ALA A 225 -8.01 23.44 -0.97
C ALA A 225 -8.25 22.42 0.16
N ARG A 226 -9.18 21.47 -0.05
CA ARG A 226 -9.47 20.39 0.88
C ARG A 226 -8.30 19.40 1.04
N LEU A 227 -7.71 18.96 -0.06
CA LEU A 227 -6.55 18.08 -0.07
C LEU A 227 -5.38 18.70 0.70
N ILE A 228 -5.07 19.99 0.45
CA ILE A 228 -4.03 20.72 1.17
C ILE A 228 -4.30 20.74 2.68
N THR A 229 -5.55 21.01 3.09
CA THR A 229 -5.95 20.98 4.52
C THR A 229 -5.80 19.60 5.16
N ASP A 230 -6.22 18.56 4.45
CA ASP A 230 -6.17 17.18 4.97
C ASP A 230 -4.71 16.64 4.99
N ILE A 231 -3.84 17.05 4.07
CA ILE A 231 -2.39 16.75 4.11
C ILE A 231 -1.75 17.34 5.37
N VAL A 232 -2.01 18.63 5.68
CA VAL A 232 -1.50 19.26 6.91
C VAL A 232 -2.02 18.54 8.15
N SER A 233 -3.30 18.17 8.15
CA SER A 233 -3.90 17.42 9.26
C SER A 233 -3.25 16.05 9.42
N PHE A 234 -2.91 15.36 8.33
CA PHE A 234 -2.19 14.09 8.37
C PHE A 234 -0.79 14.27 8.98
N SER A 235 -0.06 15.30 8.56
CA SER A 235 1.28 15.61 9.10
C SER A 235 1.23 15.89 10.59
N ASP A 236 0.29 16.72 11.05
CA ASP A 236 0.12 17.07 12.47
C ASP A 236 -0.34 15.87 13.31
N CYS A 237 -1.05 14.91 12.72
CA CYS A 237 -1.43 13.66 13.40
C CYS A 237 -0.27 12.64 13.43
N LEU A 238 0.64 12.68 12.46
CA LEU A 238 1.75 11.73 12.37
C LEU A 238 2.94 12.15 13.26
N VAL A 239 3.30 13.43 13.18
CA VAL A 239 4.49 14.02 13.82
C VAL A 239 4.04 15.13 14.77
N THR A 240 4.52 15.08 16.01
CA THR A 240 4.11 16.06 17.02
C THR A 240 4.66 17.44 16.69
N ARG A 241 3.74 18.39 16.47
CA ARG A 241 4.10 19.77 16.19
C ARG A 241 4.71 20.45 17.43
N PRO A 242 5.86 21.14 17.32
CA PRO A 242 6.39 21.96 18.40
C PRO A 242 5.57 23.25 18.50
N VAL A 243 4.65 23.31 19.46
CA VAL A 243 3.86 24.51 19.78
C VAL A 243 3.97 24.84 21.25
N THR A 244 3.71 26.11 21.60
CA THR A 244 3.61 26.55 22.99
C THR A 244 2.53 25.75 23.73
N GLN A 245 2.81 25.36 24.97
CA GLN A 245 1.85 24.63 25.81
C GLN A 245 0.53 25.41 25.93
N GLY A 246 -0.59 24.72 25.73
CA GLY A 246 -1.93 25.32 25.75
C GLY A 246 -2.38 25.97 24.44
N ALA A 247 -1.55 25.97 23.39
CA ALA A 247 -1.99 26.36 22.06
C ALA A 247 -3.13 25.47 21.57
N LEU A 248 -4.08 26.02 20.82
CA LEU A 248 -5.22 25.26 20.27
C LEU A 248 -4.79 24.10 19.36
N GLN A 249 -3.60 24.19 18.78
CA GLN A 249 -3.02 23.16 17.91
C GLN A 249 -2.16 22.13 18.68
N ALA A 250 -2.00 22.27 20.00
CA ALA A 250 -1.21 21.35 20.81
C ALA A 250 -1.89 19.98 20.86
N MET A 251 -1.28 19.01 20.22
CA MET A 251 -1.65 17.60 20.29
C MET A 251 -0.42 16.73 20.04
N ASP A 252 -0.37 15.58 20.70
CA ASP A 252 0.67 14.60 20.44
C ASP A 252 0.34 13.84 19.14
N GLY A 253 1.32 13.82 18.25
CA GLY A 253 1.31 12.99 17.05
C GLY A 253 1.54 11.52 17.42
N LEU A 254 1.44 10.66 16.40
CA LEU A 254 1.65 9.23 16.57
C LEU A 254 3.06 8.91 17.06
N ASP A 255 4.07 9.68 16.62
CA ASP A 255 5.46 9.60 17.07
C ASP A 255 5.59 9.57 18.60
N LYS A 256 5.05 10.56 19.31
CA LYS A 256 5.11 10.63 20.77
C LYS A 256 4.19 9.64 21.45
N LEU A 257 2.99 9.41 20.90
CA LEU A 257 2.03 8.49 21.51
C LEU A 257 2.55 7.05 21.51
N VAL A 258 3.28 6.64 20.47
CA VAL A 258 3.96 5.33 20.40
C VAL A 258 5.07 5.23 21.45
N GLN A 259 5.90 6.27 21.57
CA GLN A 259 6.94 6.33 22.61
C GLN A 259 6.33 6.27 24.01
N GLY A 260 5.20 6.95 24.25
CA GLY A 260 4.46 6.91 25.50
C GLY A 260 3.91 5.52 25.87
N GLN A 261 3.81 4.60 24.91
CA GLN A 261 3.48 3.19 25.13
C GLN A 261 4.72 2.28 25.27
N GLY A 262 5.91 2.85 25.41
CA GLY A 262 7.17 2.11 25.50
C GLY A 262 7.61 1.44 24.20
N GLN A 263 7.07 1.88 23.06
CA GLN A 263 7.40 1.35 21.73
C GLN A 263 8.31 2.33 20.96
N SER A 264 9.00 1.84 19.94
CA SER A 264 9.86 2.67 19.10
C SER A 264 9.07 3.40 18.00
N SER A 265 9.29 4.71 17.87
CA SER A 265 8.84 5.57 16.76
C SER A 265 9.86 5.65 15.62
N ALA A 266 10.90 4.82 15.62
CA ALA A 266 12.03 4.91 14.70
C ALA A 266 11.65 5.03 13.21
N PRO A 267 10.63 4.33 12.68
CA PRO A 267 10.15 4.56 11.31
C PRO A 267 9.75 6.01 10.99
N ILE A 268 9.06 6.70 11.91
CA ILE A 268 8.65 8.09 11.72
C ILE A 268 9.88 9.01 11.88
N ASP A 269 10.68 8.78 12.92
CA ASP A 269 11.85 9.61 13.22
C ASP A 269 12.89 9.55 12.10
N ALA A 270 13.14 8.35 11.55
CA ALA A 270 14.05 8.15 10.43
C ALA A 270 13.57 8.87 9.16
N PHE A 271 12.25 8.85 8.90
CA PHE A 271 11.67 9.56 7.77
C PHE A 271 11.84 11.08 7.93
N VAL A 272 11.50 11.65 9.08
CA VAL A 272 11.67 13.09 9.36
C VAL A 272 13.15 13.50 9.29
N ALA A 273 14.06 12.63 9.75
CA ALA A 273 15.49 12.86 9.67
C ALA A 273 15.99 12.89 8.21
N ALA A 274 15.58 11.92 7.37
CA ALA A 274 16.02 11.79 5.99
C ALA A 274 15.37 12.84 5.04
N ALA A 275 14.11 13.22 5.27
CA ALA A 275 13.36 14.10 4.38
C ALA A 275 13.50 15.60 4.72
N HIS A 276 13.21 16.46 3.74
CA HIS A 276 12.99 17.90 3.94
C HIS A 276 11.60 18.20 4.56
N PHE A 277 11.19 17.42 5.55
CA PHE A 277 9.84 17.39 6.13
C PHE A 277 9.31 18.78 6.50
N GLU A 278 10.04 19.56 7.31
CA GLU A 278 9.58 20.87 7.76
C GLU A 278 9.43 21.88 6.61
N THR A 279 10.36 21.85 5.64
CA THR A 279 10.31 22.75 4.48
C THR A 279 9.12 22.44 3.58
N GLU A 280 8.88 21.15 3.29
CA GLU A 280 7.72 20.74 2.50
C GLU A 280 6.41 21.05 3.22
N LEU A 281 6.30 20.70 4.51
CA LEU A 281 5.11 20.96 5.31
C LEU A 281 4.83 22.47 5.47
N ALA A 282 5.86 23.31 5.63
CA ALA A 282 5.70 24.76 5.70
C ALA A 282 5.08 25.33 4.42
N ALA A 283 5.48 24.83 3.24
CA ALA A 283 4.90 25.26 1.97
C ALA A 283 3.41 24.88 1.87
N VAL A 284 3.02 23.68 2.29
CA VAL A 284 1.61 23.25 2.32
C VAL A 284 0.81 24.07 3.35
N ARG A 285 1.35 24.26 4.55
CA ARG A 285 0.74 25.06 5.63
C ARG A 285 0.47 26.50 5.21
N ALA A 286 1.41 27.13 4.50
CA ALA A 286 1.25 28.52 4.05
C ALA A 286 0.01 28.73 3.17
N VAL A 287 -0.33 27.77 2.30
CA VAL A 287 -1.55 27.83 1.48
C VAL A 287 -2.78 27.43 2.29
N ARG A 288 -2.66 26.38 3.11
CA ARG A 288 -3.71 25.92 4.03
C ARG A 288 -4.23 27.05 4.91
N ASP A 289 -3.32 27.82 5.51
CA ASP A 289 -3.64 28.87 6.48
C ASP A 289 -4.26 30.12 5.85
N LYS A 290 -4.11 30.30 4.52
CA LYS A 290 -4.64 31.47 3.81
C LYS A 290 -5.96 31.24 3.08
N ILE A 291 -6.16 30.06 2.50
CA ILE A 291 -7.35 29.75 1.67
C ILE A 291 -7.91 28.34 1.87
N GLY A 292 -7.11 27.41 2.40
CA GLY A 292 -7.53 26.03 2.67
C GLY A 292 -8.51 25.91 3.83
N ALA A 293 -7.99 25.99 5.05
CA ALA A 293 -8.77 25.85 6.27
C ALA A 293 -9.32 27.18 6.81
N HIS A 294 -8.88 28.28 6.21
CA HIS A 294 -9.25 29.65 6.52
C HIS A 294 -9.43 30.44 5.21
N LEU A 295 -9.95 31.66 5.28
CA LEU A 295 -9.86 32.63 4.20
C LEU A 295 -9.29 33.93 4.75
N GLU A 296 -8.09 34.32 4.31
CA GLU A 296 -7.30 35.42 4.85
C GLU A 296 -8.13 36.69 5.14
N ILE A 297 -8.08 37.13 6.41
CA ILE A 297 -8.88 38.24 6.93
C ILE A 297 -8.26 39.60 6.63
N ASP A 298 -6.95 39.65 6.39
CA ASP A 298 -6.27 40.85 5.96
C ASP A 298 -6.74 41.28 4.56
N THR A 299 -7.12 42.54 4.44
CA THR A 299 -7.54 43.14 3.17
C THR A 299 -6.38 43.56 2.28
N ALA A 300 -5.14 43.46 2.74
CA ALA A 300 -3.94 43.58 1.92
C ALA A 300 -3.74 42.37 0.99
N GLU A 301 -4.36 41.24 1.28
CA GLU A 301 -4.37 40.05 0.42
C GLU A 301 -5.73 39.88 -0.25
N PRO A 302 -5.92 40.40 -1.49
CA PRO A 302 -7.19 40.34 -2.16
C PRO A 302 -7.54 38.92 -2.62
N LEU A 303 -8.83 38.62 -2.78
CA LEU A 303 -9.31 37.29 -3.20
C LEU A 303 -8.59 36.80 -4.46
N ALA A 304 -8.43 37.66 -5.47
CA ALA A 304 -7.75 37.31 -6.73
C ALA A 304 -6.32 36.79 -6.51
N LYS A 305 -5.58 37.35 -5.53
CA LYS A 305 -4.24 36.89 -5.17
C LYS A 305 -4.30 35.51 -4.52
N LEU A 306 -5.19 35.31 -3.55
CA LEU A 306 -5.35 34.03 -2.86
C LEU A 306 -5.73 32.89 -3.82
N LEU A 307 -6.61 33.17 -4.78
CA LEU A 307 -6.99 32.22 -5.83
C LEU A 307 -5.85 31.94 -6.79
N ALA A 308 -5.07 32.94 -7.17
CA ALA A 308 -3.89 32.77 -8.01
C ALA A 308 -2.83 31.91 -7.31
N ASP A 309 -2.58 32.14 -6.02
CA ASP A 309 -1.65 31.36 -5.20
C ASP A 309 -2.11 29.90 -5.10
N LEU A 310 -3.41 29.66 -4.84
CA LEU A 310 -3.97 28.31 -4.81
C LEU A 310 -3.90 27.62 -6.18
N ASN A 311 -4.20 28.33 -7.28
CA ASN A 311 -4.14 27.76 -8.62
C ASN A 311 -2.69 27.39 -9.00
N LYS A 312 -1.72 28.25 -8.68
CA LYS A 312 -0.29 28.03 -8.95
C LYS A 312 0.36 26.98 -8.05
N PHE A 313 -0.18 26.73 -6.86
CA PHE A 313 0.39 25.76 -5.92
C PHE A 313 0.55 24.37 -6.55
N ASP A 314 1.72 23.76 -6.39
CA ASP A 314 2.03 22.45 -6.94
C ASP A 314 1.37 21.35 -6.09
N LEU A 315 0.18 20.90 -6.53
CA LEU A 315 -0.56 19.84 -5.83
C LEU A 315 0.13 18.48 -5.96
N GLU A 316 0.74 18.18 -7.11
CA GLU A 316 1.37 16.88 -7.35
C GLU A 316 2.56 16.70 -6.41
N ARG A 317 3.37 17.74 -6.22
CA ARG A 317 4.44 17.73 -5.21
C ARG A 317 3.89 17.51 -3.80
N ALA A 318 2.79 18.15 -3.43
CA ALA A 318 2.18 17.97 -2.11
C ALA A 318 1.60 16.55 -1.92
N LEU A 319 1.04 15.95 -2.97
CA LEU A 319 0.56 14.57 -2.96
C LEU A 319 1.71 13.58 -2.85
N ALA A 320 2.83 13.81 -3.54
CA ALA A 320 4.05 13.01 -3.40
C ALA A 320 4.62 13.09 -1.98
N PHE A 321 4.61 14.28 -1.36
CA PHE A 321 4.96 14.45 0.05
C PHE A 321 4.03 13.63 0.96
N TYR A 322 2.71 13.71 0.74
CA TYR A 322 1.73 12.92 1.48
C TYR A 322 1.90 11.40 1.30
N GLN A 323 2.23 10.90 0.11
CA GLN A 323 2.49 9.48 -0.13
C GLN A 323 3.65 8.99 0.75
N ARG A 324 4.72 9.79 0.87
CA ARG A 324 5.84 9.47 1.78
C ARG A 324 5.41 9.46 3.25
N LEU A 325 4.56 10.41 3.67
CA LEU A 325 3.98 10.41 5.02
C LEU A 325 3.13 9.15 5.29
N ALA A 326 2.26 8.78 4.35
CA ALA A 326 1.41 7.61 4.45
C ALA A 326 2.23 6.31 4.49
N ALA A 327 3.33 6.24 3.74
CA ALA A 327 4.27 5.13 3.79
C ALA A 327 4.99 5.04 5.15
N ALA A 328 5.43 6.16 5.72
CA ALA A 328 6.04 6.19 7.05
C ALA A 328 5.05 5.71 8.13
N PHE A 329 3.78 6.13 8.03
CA PHE A 329 2.69 5.64 8.87
C PHE A 329 2.49 4.11 8.73
N ASN A 330 2.42 3.59 7.51
CA ASN A 330 2.29 2.14 7.29
C ASN A 330 3.49 1.37 7.86
N LYS A 331 4.72 1.87 7.65
CA LYS A 331 5.94 1.27 8.20
C LYS A 331 5.91 1.23 9.73
N GLN A 332 5.45 2.31 10.37
CA GLN A 332 5.21 2.35 11.82
C GLN A 332 4.17 1.31 12.26
N CYS A 333 3.07 1.15 11.51
CA CYS A 333 2.03 0.18 11.82
C CYS A 333 2.53 -1.27 11.74
N PHE A 334 3.42 -1.59 10.80
CA PHE A 334 4.02 -2.93 10.72
C PHE A 334 5.07 -3.18 11.81
N ALA A 335 5.79 -2.14 12.23
CA ALA A 335 6.79 -2.20 13.29
C ALA A 335 6.18 -2.43 14.69
N VAL A 336 4.99 -1.89 14.96
CA VAL A 336 4.31 -2.02 16.26
C VAL A 336 3.10 -2.93 16.15
N LEU A 337 3.13 -4.07 16.87
CA LEU A 337 2.14 -5.15 16.73
C LEU A 337 0.68 -4.68 16.82
N PHE A 338 0.34 -3.87 17.83
CA PHE A 338 -1.03 -3.40 18.04
C PHE A 338 -1.50 -2.36 17.02
N LEU A 339 -0.60 -1.80 16.20
CA LEU A 339 -0.94 -0.87 15.12
C LEU A 339 -1.16 -1.55 13.77
N ARG A 340 -0.84 -2.85 13.64
CA ARG A 340 -0.93 -3.56 12.34
C ARG A 340 -2.32 -3.53 11.72
N LEU A 341 -3.36 -3.45 12.54
CA LEU A 341 -4.74 -3.40 12.07
C LEU A 341 -5.00 -2.13 11.20
N TYR A 342 -4.34 -1.01 11.48
CA TYR A 342 -4.52 0.24 10.72
C TYR A 342 -3.85 0.20 9.35
N ALA A 343 -2.86 -0.68 9.15
CA ALA A 343 -2.29 -0.95 7.83
C ALA A 343 -3.24 -1.80 6.95
N ALA A 344 -4.18 -2.52 7.57
CA ALA A 344 -5.19 -3.33 6.90
C ALA A 344 -6.54 -2.60 6.69
N ASP A 345 -6.63 -1.32 7.04
CA ASP A 345 -7.83 -0.51 6.86
C ASP A 345 -8.32 -0.55 5.39
N GLY A 346 -9.61 -0.81 5.19
CA GLY A 346 -10.25 -0.84 3.88
C GLY A 346 -10.21 -2.19 3.17
N LYS A 347 -9.63 -3.24 3.78
CA LYS A 347 -9.67 -4.60 3.23
C LYS A 347 -11.07 -5.19 3.36
N ARG A 348 -11.52 -5.93 2.34
CA ARG A 348 -12.84 -6.56 2.27
C ARG A 348 -12.73 -8.06 2.51
N HIS A 349 -13.70 -8.60 3.24
CA HIS A 349 -13.78 -10.00 3.60
C HIS A 349 -15.10 -10.61 3.16
N TYR A 350 -15.02 -11.87 2.73
CA TYR A 350 -16.16 -12.71 2.36
C TYR A 350 -16.54 -13.60 3.54
N GLY A 351 -17.84 -13.87 3.72
CA GLY A 351 -18.35 -14.75 4.78
C GLY A 351 -18.38 -14.14 6.18
N MET A 352 -18.12 -12.84 6.32
CA MET A 352 -18.45 -12.08 7.53
C MET A 352 -19.81 -11.42 7.34
N GLU A 353 -20.71 -11.61 8.30
CA GLU A 353 -21.92 -10.79 8.39
C GLU A 353 -21.53 -9.46 9.05
N SER A 354 -21.91 -8.34 8.43
CA SER A 354 -21.86 -7.06 9.14
C SER A 354 -22.83 -7.17 10.31
N GLY A 355 -22.35 -6.95 11.54
CA GLY A 355 -23.24 -6.94 12.70
C GLY A 355 -24.44 -6.03 12.44
N ALA A 356 -25.65 -6.54 12.70
CA ALA A 356 -26.94 -5.87 12.42
C ALA A 356 -27.16 -4.53 13.17
N SER A 357 -26.13 -3.96 13.81
CA SER A 357 -26.23 -2.91 14.82
C SER A 357 -25.77 -1.51 14.38
N SER A 358 -25.39 -1.26 13.13
CA SER A 358 -25.10 0.11 12.66
C SER A 358 -25.99 0.49 11.47
N ALA A 359 -27.27 0.74 11.74
CA ALA A 359 -28.12 1.45 10.79
C ALA A 359 -27.44 2.79 10.47
N THR A 360 -26.93 2.94 9.24
CA THR A 360 -26.26 4.16 8.81
C THR A 360 -27.21 5.34 8.93
N VAL A 361 -26.83 6.36 9.70
CA VAL A 361 -27.64 7.58 9.83
C VAL A 361 -27.69 8.28 8.46
N PRO A 362 -28.88 8.45 7.87
CA PRO A 362 -28.99 9.02 6.54
C PRO A 362 -28.49 10.48 6.53
N PHE A 363 -28.03 10.95 5.38
CA PHE A 363 -27.60 12.34 5.21
C PHE A 363 -28.77 13.26 4.84
N VAL A 364 -29.71 12.72 4.05
CA VAL A 364 -31.02 13.29 3.73
C VAL A 364 -32.06 12.51 4.51
N GLY A 365 -32.94 13.16 5.28
CA GLY A 365 -33.85 12.56 6.28
C GLY A 365 -34.85 11.47 5.82
N THR A 366 -34.67 10.87 4.65
CA THR A 366 -35.38 9.67 4.18
C THR A 366 -34.74 8.39 4.74
N ALA A 367 -35.58 7.37 4.91
CA ALA A 367 -35.28 6.10 5.58
C ALA A 367 -33.92 5.47 5.20
N ALA A 368 -33.28 4.83 6.17
CA ALA A 368 -32.10 4.00 5.96
C ALA A 368 -32.40 3.02 4.81
N PRO A 369 -31.55 2.93 3.79
CA PRO A 369 -31.77 1.97 2.72
C PRO A 369 -31.72 0.55 3.29
N PRO A 370 -32.46 -0.38 2.65
CA PRO A 370 -32.58 -1.75 3.13
C PRO A 370 -31.20 -2.39 3.28
N HIS A 371 -31.06 -3.22 4.32
CA HIS A 371 -29.92 -4.12 4.44
C HIS A 371 -29.83 -4.96 3.15
N GLU A 372 -28.69 -4.89 2.48
CA GLU A 372 -28.45 -5.74 1.31
C GLU A 372 -28.46 -7.21 1.74
N PRO A 373 -29.06 -8.10 0.92
CA PRO A 373 -29.08 -9.52 1.21
C PRO A 373 -27.65 -10.06 1.33
N THR A 374 -27.44 -10.94 2.31
CA THR A 374 -26.20 -11.68 2.51
C THR A 374 -25.82 -12.37 1.20
N LEU A 375 -24.64 -12.03 0.66
CA LEU A 375 -24.13 -12.63 -0.58
C LEU A 375 -24.07 -14.14 -0.41
N GLN A 376 -24.67 -14.87 -1.36
CA GLN A 376 -24.53 -16.32 -1.42
C GLN A 376 -23.07 -16.68 -1.68
N PRO A 377 -22.54 -17.74 -1.03
CA PRO A 377 -21.19 -18.21 -1.30
C PRO A 377 -21.04 -18.57 -2.78
N PRO A 378 -19.85 -18.36 -3.37
CA PRO A 378 -19.61 -18.63 -4.79
C PRO A 378 -19.89 -20.10 -5.15
N LEU A 379 -20.40 -20.34 -6.36
CA LEU A 379 -20.70 -21.68 -6.88
C LEU A 379 -19.40 -22.42 -7.23
N ILE A 380 -18.72 -22.99 -6.24
CA ILE A 380 -17.40 -23.64 -6.37
C ILE A 380 -17.37 -24.93 -7.22
N ASN A 381 -18.53 -25.41 -7.69
CA ASN A 381 -18.66 -26.63 -8.52
C ASN A 381 -19.03 -26.33 -9.98
N ASP A 382 -19.15 -25.04 -10.33
CA ASP A 382 -19.51 -24.57 -11.66
C ASP A 382 -18.24 -24.27 -12.48
N ASP A 383 -18.13 -24.89 -13.65
CA ASP A 383 -16.97 -24.75 -14.54
C ASP A 383 -16.90 -23.34 -15.14
N GLU A 384 -18.04 -22.65 -15.33
CA GLU A 384 -18.06 -21.26 -15.79
C GLU A 384 -17.50 -20.32 -14.71
N ALA A 385 -17.84 -20.58 -13.44
CA ALA A 385 -17.26 -19.86 -12.30
C ALA A 385 -15.74 -20.10 -12.17
N CYS A 386 -15.27 -21.34 -12.42
CA CYS A 386 -13.84 -21.65 -12.45
C CYS A 386 -13.12 -20.91 -13.58
N HIS A 387 -13.66 -20.91 -14.81
CA HIS A 387 -13.09 -20.16 -15.93
C HIS A 387 -13.02 -18.66 -15.64
N LYS A 388 -14.12 -18.07 -15.19
CA LYS A 388 -14.19 -16.64 -14.86
C LYS A 388 -13.14 -16.23 -13.83
N ASN A 389 -12.95 -17.04 -12.78
CA ASN A 389 -11.97 -16.74 -11.74
C ASN A 389 -10.54 -17.02 -12.20
N LEU A 390 -10.31 -17.99 -13.09
CA LEU A 390 -8.99 -18.17 -13.70
C LEU A 390 -8.60 -16.96 -14.56
N THR A 391 -9.52 -16.46 -15.39
CA THR A 391 -9.29 -15.21 -16.17
C THR A 391 -9.04 -14.02 -15.24
N ARG A 392 -9.81 -13.86 -14.16
CA ARG A 392 -9.55 -12.82 -13.14
C ARG A 392 -8.17 -12.95 -12.49
N TRP A 393 -7.67 -14.17 -12.32
CA TRP A 393 -6.33 -14.40 -11.77
C TRP A 393 -5.22 -14.03 -12.77
N LEU A 394 -5.37 -14.43 -14.03
CA LEU A 394 -4.37 -14.21 -15.07
C LEU A 394 -4.32 -12.74 -15.51
N ASP A 395 -5.50 -12.17 -15.79
CA ASP A 395 -5.63 -10.88 -16.47
C ASP A 395 -6.18 -9.74 -15.59
N GLY A 396 -6.67 -10.08 -14.40
CA GLY A 396 -7.34 -9.11 -13.53
C GLY A 396 -6.39 -8.21 -12.73
N ASP A 397 -6.95 -7.14 -12.15
CA ASP A 397 -6.25 -6.29 -11.19
C ASP A 397 -5.99 -7.01 -9.84
N ASP A 398 -5.22 -6.39 -8.94
CA ASP A 398 -4.87 -6.98 -7.64
C ASP A 398 -6.09 -7.37 -6.79
N SER A 399 -7.20 -6.64 -6.92
CA SER A 399 -8.45 -6.96 -6.22
C SER A 399 -9.07 -8.22 -6.81
N GLN A 400 -9.17 -8.29 -8.13
CA GLN A 400 -9.70 -9.44 -8.86
C GLN A 400 -8.86 -10.70 -8.64
N LYS A 401 -7.53 -10.58 -8.62
CA LYS A 401 -6.61 -11.68 -8.27
C LYS A 401 -6.82 -12.16 -6.84
N GLY A 402 -7.01 -11.23 -5.90
CA GLY A 402 -7.34 -11.54 -4.50
C GLY A 402 -8.63 -12.34 -4.37
N GLU A 403 -9.68 -11.94 -5.08
CA GLU A 403 -10.96 -12.67 -5.13
C GLU A 403 -10.81 -14.06 -5.75
N ALA A 404 -10.13 -14.14 -6.90
CA ALA A 404 -9.89 -15.41 -7.59
C ALA A 404 -9.12 -16.40 -6.73
N ARG A 405 -8.08 -15.93 -6.01
CA ARG A 405 -7.33 -16.76 -5.05
C ARG A 405 -8.25 -17.32 -3.95
N ILE A 406 -9.13 -16.50 -3.38
CA ILE A 406 -10.07 -16.95 -2.34
C ILE A 406 -11.05 -17.99 -2.92
N PHE A 407 -11.54 -17.76 -4.14
CA PHE A 407 -12.40 -18.71 -4.83
C PHE A 407 -11.71 -20.08 -4.99
N PHE A 408 -10.51 -20.11 -5.55
CA PHE A 408 -9.77 -21.37 -5.75
C PHE A 408 -9.37 -22.03 -4.45
N TRP A 409 -8.99 -21.26 -3.42
CA TRP A 409 -8.74 -21.80 -2.09
C TRP A 409 -9.95 -22.58 -1.56
N ASN A 410 -11.15 -22.00 -1.65
CA ASN A 410 -12.38 -22.66 -1.22
C ASN A 410 -12.73 -23.85 -2.12
N ALA A 411 -12.53 -23.72 -3.43
CA ALA A 411 -12.83 -24.77 -4.40
C ALA A 411 -11.89 -26.00 -4.22
N PHE A 412 -10.60 -25.81 -3.94
CA PHE A 412 -9.68 -26.91 -3.63
C PHE A 412 -10.06 -27.65 -2.34
N MET A 413 -10.68 -26.96 -1.38
CA MET A 413 -11.09 -27.58 -0.11
C MET A 413 -12.46 -28.25 -0.19
N SER A 414 -13.39 -27.71 -0.98
CA SER A 414 -14.82 -28.00 -0.83
C SER A 414 -15.54 -28.39 -2.12
N SER A 415 -14.90 -28.30 -3.30
CA SER A 415 -15.54 -28.75 -4.55
C SER A 415 -15.73 -30.28 -4.56
N THR A 416 -16.63 -30.78 -5.40
CA THR A 416 -16.97 -32.21 -5.46
C THR A 416 -15.72 -33.07 -5.68
N VAL A 417 -15.62 -34.17 -4.92
CA VAL A 417 -14.54 -35.16 -5.06
C VAL A 417 -14.70 -35.89 -6.39
N VAL A 418 -13.63 -35.95 -7.18
CA VAL A 418 -13.57 -36.64 -8.48
C VAL A 418 -12.88 -37.99 -8.30
N GLU A 419 -11.83 -38.05 -7.50
CA GLU A 419 -11.01 -39.23 -7.27
C GLU A 419 -10.46 -39.23 -5.83
N SER A 420 -10.35 -40.41 -5.22
CA SER A 420 -9.61 -40.61 -3.97
C SER A 420 -8.23 -41.19 -4.27
N VAL A 421 -7.17 -40.43 -3.99
CA VAL A 421 -5.77 -40.83 -4.18
C VAL A 421 -5.27 -41.49 -2.91
N SER A 422 -4.98 -42.79 -2.97
CA SER A 422 -4.39 -43.55 -1.87
C SER A 422 -2.87 -43.61 -1.98
N GLU A 423 -2.17 -43.36 -0.88
CA GLU A 423 -0.72 -43.57 -0.77
C GLU A 423 -0.34 -44.37 0.46
N THR A 424 0.80 -45.06 0.36
CA THR A 424 1.32 -45.94 1.40
C THR A 424 2.67 -45.43 1.88
N GLU A 425 2.74 -45.05 3.14
CA GLU A 425 3.98 -44.70 3.83
C GLU A 425 4.54 -45.95 4.51
N ARG A 426 5.75 -46.37 4.14
CA ARG A 426 6.39 -47.57 4.71
C ARG A 426 7.35 -47.18 5.84
N PHE A 427 7.16 -47.77 7.01
CA PHE A 427 8.04 -47.68 8.17
C PHE A 427 8.61 -49.06 8.48
N GLY A 428 9.72 -49.42 7.83
CA GLY A 428 10.33 -50.75 7.98
C GLY A 428 9.37 -51.86 7.59
N SER A 429 8.90 -52.66 8.57
CA SER A 429 7.93 -53.75 8.39
C SER A 429 6.45 -53.32 8.45
N SER A 430 6.16 -52.04 8.71
CA SER A 430 4.79 -51.52 8.82
C SER A 430 4.46 -50.49 7.72
N ALA A 431 3.17 -50.32 7.42
CA ALA A 431 2.69 -49.39 6.41
C ALA A 431 1.50 -48.57 6.92
N ARG A 432 1.52 -47.25 6.71
CA ARG A 432 0.39 -46.35 6.96
C ARG A 432 -0.23 -45.95 5.62
N TYR A 433 -1.55 -46.03 5.53
CA TYR A 433 -2.30 -45.66 4.33
C TYR A 433 -2.93 -44.28 4.51
N HIS A 434 -2.67 -43.39 3.56
CA HIS A 434 -3.25 -42.05 3.48
C HIS A 434 -4.23 -42.01 2.30
N SER A 435 -5.40 -41.40 2.46
CA SER A 435 -6.35 -41.16 1.37
C SER A 435 -6.59 -39.67 1.24
N ASN A 436 -6.39 -39.13 0.04
CA ASN A 436 -6.50 -37.71 -0.26
C ASN A 436 -7.52 -37.49 -1.39
N GLU A 437 -8.32 -36.45 -1.28
CA GLU A 437 -9.42 -36.20 -2.22
C GLU A 437 -8.96 -35.27 -3.36
N PHE A 438 -8.89 -35.80 -4.58
CA PHE A 438 -8.70 -35.03 -5.79
C PHE A 438 -10.07 -34.55 -6.28
N ARG A 439 -10.28 -33.24 -6.21
CA ARG A 439 -11.58 -32.58 -6.42
C ARG A 439 -11.71 -31.90 -7.78
N LYS A 440 -12.93 -31.50 -8.16
CA LYS A 440 -13.24 -30.83 -9.45
C LYS A 440 -12.33 -29.65 -9.76
N ALA A 441 -12.03 -28.79 -8.79
CA ALA A 441 -11.13 -27.65 -9.01
C ALA A 441 -9.70 -28.06 -9.40
N HIS A 442 -9.22 -29.21 -8.91
CA HIS A 442 -7.92 -29.76 -9.30
C HIS A 442 -7.98 -30.33 -10.72
N GLN A 443 -9.05 -31.06 -11.04
CA GLN A 443 -9.26 -31.58 -12.39
C GLN A 443 -9.33 -30.44 -13.42
N PHE A 444 -10.10 -29.39 -13.12
CA PHE A 444 -10.21 -28.20 -13.94
C PHE A 444 -8.85 -27.57 -14.27
N LEU A 445 -7.98 -27.39 -13.27
CA LEU A 445 -6.64 -26.85 -13.52
C LEU A 445 -5.74 -27.83 -14.28
N LEU A 446 -5.86 -29.14 -14.04
CA LEU A 446 -5.12 -30.15 -14.80
C LEU A 446 -5.52 -30.13 -16.27
N ASP A 447 -6.82 -30.00 -16.56
CA ASP A 447 -7.35 -29.89 -17.92
C ASP A 447 -6.84 -28.62 -18.59
N ALA A 448 -6.91 -27.47 -17.90
CA ALA A 448 -6.37 -26.21 -18.40
C ALA A 448 -4.87 -26.31 -18.74
N LEU A 449 -4.07 -27.02 -17.92
CA LEU A 449 -2.65 -27.25 -18.19
C LEU A 449 -2.42 -28.13 -19.45
N ASN A 450 -3.28 -29.13 -19.66
CA ASN A 450 -3.22 -30.05 -20.80
C ASN A 450 -3.69 -29.40 -22.11
N ASP A 451 -4.60 -28.43 -22.06
CA ASP A 451 -5.17 -27.72 -23.22
C ASP A 451 -4.20 -26.76 -23.92
N GLY A 452 -2.94 -26.67 -23.46
CA GLY A 452 -1.86 -25.99 -24.18
C GLY A 452 -1.79 -24.48 -23.92
N LEU A 453 -1.69 -24.10 -22.65
CA LEU A 453 -1.47 -22.70 -22.23
C LEU A 453 -0.23 -22.06 -22.86
N SER A 454 -0.21 -20.73 -22.98
CA SER A 454 1.04 -19.99 -23.21
C SER A 454 2.00 -20.16 -22.02
N ASP A 455 3.30 -19.93 -22.22
CA ASP A 455 4.26 -20.01 -21.09
C ASP A 455 4.01 -18.93 -20.02
N ILE A 456 3.36 -17.83 -20.39
CA ILE A 456 2.94 -16.77 -19.47
C ILE A 456 1.77 -17.27 -18.61
N ASP A 457 0.73 -17.81 -19.23
CA ASP A 457 -0.44 -18.32 -18.51
C ASP A 457 -0.08 -19.53 -17.65
N PHE A 458 0.83 -20.38 -18.13
CA PHE A 458 1.37 -21.49 -17.35
C PHE A 458 2.04 -21.00 -16.05
N ARG A 459 2.90 -19.97 -16.13
CA ARG A 459 3.47 -19.33 -14.92
C ARG A 459 2.38 -18.79 -14.02
N GLY A 460 1.38 -18.11 -14.58
CA GLY A 460 0.24 -17.60 -13.82
C GLY A 460 -0.52 -18.71 -13.07
N VAL A 461 -0.75 -19.87 -13.69
CA VAL A 461 -1.38 -21.03 -13.03
C VAL A 461 -0.49 -21.59 -11.92
N LEU A 462 0.83 -21.68 -12.12
CA LEU A 462 1.74 -22.09 -11.05
C LEU A 462 1.71 -21.11 -9.87
N ASP A 463 1.67 -19.80 -10.13
CA ASP A 463 1.55 -18.78 -9.09
C ASP A 463 0.24 -18.93 -8.30
N LEU A 464 -0.87 -19.26 -8.97
CA LEU A 464 -2.14 -19.57 -8.30
C LEU A 464 -1.98 -20.77 -7.36
N ILE A 465 -1.42 -21.87 -7.85
CA ILE A 465 -1.20 -23.10 -7.08
C ILE A 465 -0.32 -22.80 -5.85
N MET A 466 0.79 -22.09 -6.03
CA MET A 466 1.69 -21.70 -4.95
C MET A 466 1.02 -20.76 -3.94
N SER A 467 0.16 -19.84 -4.40
CA SER A 467 -0.62 -18.95 -3.52
C SER A 467 -1.63 -19.69 -2.64
N CYS A 468 -2.00 -20.92 -3.04
CA CYS A 468 -2.93 -21.81 -2.35
C CYS A 468 -2.25 -23.00 -1.63
N ARG A 469 -0.92 -23.04 -1.58
CA ARG A 469 -0.12 -24.18 -1.07
C ARG A 469 -0.48 -24.69 0.33
N ASN A 470 -1.03 -23.84 1.19
CA ASN A 470 -1.37 -24.20 2.57
C ASN A 470 -2.80 -24.76 2.74
N GLY A 471 -3.63 -24.75 1.69
CA GLY A 471 -5.03 -25.17 1.79
C GLY A 471 -5.14 -26.69 1.71
N HIS A 472 -4.72 -27.25 0.56
CA HIS A 472 -4.73 -28.68 0.30
C HIS A 472 -3.48 -29.09 -0.52
N PRO A 473 -2.27 -29.07 0.07
CA PRO A 473 -1.01 -29.21 -0.67
C PRO A 473 -0.88 -30.52 -1.47
N TYR A 474 -1.48 -31.60 -0.98
CA TYR A 474 -1.27 -32.93 -1.55
C TYR A 474 -1.87 -33.08 -2.97
N PRO A 475 -3.17 -32.85 -3.23
CA PRO A 475 -3.73 -32.90 -4.58
C PRO A 475 -3.12 -31.87 -5.53
N LEU A 476 -2.68 -30.71 -5.02
CA LEU A 476 -1.97 -29.71 -5.82
C LEU A 476 -0.61 -30.24 -6.31
N ALA A 477 0.16 -30.91 -5.46
CA ALA A 477 1.40 -31.56 -5.87
C ALA A 477 1.13 -32.73 -6.84
N LYS A 478 0.07 -33.52 -6.61
CA LYS A 478 -0.32 -34.60 -7.52
C LYS A 478 -0.66 -34.10 -8.91
N LEU A 479 -1.40 -33.00 -9.01
CA LEU A 479 -1.73 -32.32 -10.26
C LEU A 479 -0.46 -31.95 -11.04
N LEU A 480 0.52 -31.35 -10.36
CA LEU A 480 1.79 -30.94 -10.97
C LEU A 480 2.60 -32.14 -11.48
N VAL A 481 2.63 -33.25 -10.72
CA VAL A 481 3.31 -34.48 -11.17
C VAL A 481 2.61 -35.07 -12.40
N ARG A 482 1.26 -35.15 -12.40
CA ARG A 482 0.49 -35.68 -13.54
C ARG A 482 0.80 -34.93 -14.84
N TYR A 483 0.82 -33.60 -14.79
CA TYR A 483 1.18 -32.79 -15.94
C TYR A 483 2.68 -32.85 -16.28
N GLY A 484 3.53 -32.89 -15.25
CA GLY A 484 4.99 -32.84 -15.38
C GLY A 484 5.63 -34.01 -16.13
N GLU A 485 4.95 -35.16 -16.21
CA GLU A 485 5.42 -36.32 -16.99
C GLU A 485 5.45 -36.03 -18.49
N THR A 486 4.51 -35.22 -18.98
CA THR A 486 4.37 -34.87 -20.40
C THR A 486 4.80 -33.44 -20.71
N ALA A 487 5.20 -32.66 -19.70
CA ALA A 487 5.53 -31.26 -19.85
C ALA A 487 6.86 -31.04 -20.62
N PRO A 488 6.98 -29.95 -21.42
CA PRO A 488 8.25 -29.51 -21.99
C PRO A 488 9.32 -29.20 -20.94
N ILE A 489 10.60 -29.23 -21.33
CA ILE A 489 11.78 -29.00 -20.47
C ILE A 489 11.64 -27.73 -19.62
N PHE A 490 11.24 -26.61 -20.23
CA PHE A 490 11.07 -25.34 -19.53
C PHE A 490 10.01 -25.42 -18.41
N ARG A 491 8.89 -26.11 -18.66
CA ARG A 491 7.82 -26.30 -17.68
C ARG A 491 8.21 -27.30 -16.60
N GLN A 492 8.96 -28.35 -16.94
CA GLN A 492 9.49 -29.30 -15.95
C GLN A 492 10.36 -28.60 -14.90
N TYR A 493 11.21 -27.66 -15.33
CA TYR A 493 12.00 -26.83 -14.41
C TYR A 493 11.11 -26.07 -13.41
N LEU A 494 10.07 -25.36 -13.89
CA LEU A 494 9.14 -24.62 -13.04
C LEU A 494 8.29 -25.53 -12.15
N ILE A 495 7.94 -26.72 -12.63
CA ILE A 495 7.22 -27.74 -11.84
C ILE A 495 8.08 -28.23 -10.68
N CYS A 496 9.37 -28.51 -10.89
CA CYS A 496 10.28 -28.88 -9.81
C CYS A 496 10.32 -27.79 -8.73
N TYR A 497 10.45 -26.52 -9.13
CA TYR A 497 10.39 -25.39 -8.21
C TYR A 497 9.08 -25.38 -7.39
N ALA A 498 7.93 -25.43 -8.08
CA ALA A 498 6.61 -25.39 -7.45
C ALA A 498 6.37 -26.58 -6.51
N LEU A 499 6.87 -27.78 -6.86
CA LEU A 499 6.80 -28.96 -6.01
C LEU A 499 7.57 -28.75 -4.69
N GLY A 500 8.73 -28.08 -4.72
CA GLY A 500 9.46 -27.72 -3.51
C GLY A 500 8.67 -26.80 -2.57
N GLU A 501 7.86 -25.90 -3.14
CA GLU A 501 7.02 -24.97 -2.38
C GLU A 501 5.74 -25.63 -1.84
N VAL A 502 5.09 -26.47 -2.64
CA VAL A 502 3.75 -27.03 -2.34
C VAL A 502 3.81 -28.37 -1.62
N ALA A 503 4.79 -29.24 -1.92
CA ALA A 503 4.79 -30.60 -1.39
C ALA A 503 4.99 -30.66 0.13
N SER A 504 4.34 -31.65 0.74
CA SER A 504 4.44 -32.11 2.14
C SER A 504 4.73 -33.62 2.19
N ALA A 505 5.25 -34.15 3.31
CA ALA A 505 5.43 -35.60 3.47
C ALA A 505 4.13 -36.38 3.64
N PRO A 506 4.12 -37.66 3.26
CA PRO A 506 4.98 -38.32 2.25
C PRO A 506 4.23 -38.44 0.94
N HIS A 507 4.79 -37.90 -0.15
CA HIS A 507 4.23 -38.01 -1.50
C HIS A 507 5.17 -38.79 -2.41
N GLN A 508 4.96 -40.11 -2.53
CA GLN A 508 5.90 -41.00 -3.23
C GLN A 508 6.06 -40.60 -4.70
N SER A 509 4.96 -40.27 -5.40
CA SER A 509 5.09 -39.87 -6.81
C SER A 509 5.81 -38.54 -7.00
N VAL A 510 5.80 -37.64 -6.01
CA VAL A 510 6.62 -36.42 -6.04
C VAL A 510 8.09 -36.77 -5.86
N SER A 511 8.42 -37.64 -4.89
CA SER A 511 9.79 -38.11 -4.69
C SER A 511 10.34 -38.79 -5.95
N ASP A 512 9.59 -39.73 -6.54
CA ASP A 512 10.00 -40.44 -7.76
C ASP A 512 10.22 -39.47 -8.94
N PHE A 513 9.32 -38.50 -9.10
CA PHE A 513 9.45 -37.46 -10.13
C PHE A 513 10.71 -36.62 -9.91
N LEU A 514 10.94 -36.10 -8.70
CA LEU A 514 12.11 -35.29 -8.40
C LEU A 514 13.41 -36.10 -8.51
N ASP A 515 13.40 -37.38 -8.16
CA ASP A 515 14.55 -38.27 -8.28
C ASP A 515 14.93 -38.46 -9.74
N ALA A 516 13.95 -38.74 -10.60
CA ALA A 516 14.17 -38.82 -12.05
C ALA A 516 14.71 -37.51 -12.62
N ARG A 517 14.21 -36.36 -12.16
CA ARG A 517 14.63 -35.03 -12.64
C ARG A 517 15.99 -34.59 -12.07
N SER A 518 16.41 -35.08 -10.91
CA SER A 518 17.75 -34.82 -10.36
C SER A 518 18.88 -35.40 -11.24
N LEU A 519 18.55 -36.38 -12.08
CA LEU A 519 19.46 -36.99 -13.07
C LEU A 519 19.37 -36.35 -14.48
N SER A 520 18.59 -35.27 -14.64
CA SER A 520 18.44 -34.58 -15.93
C SER A 520 19.78 -34.08 -16.50
N ARG A 521 19.93 -34.03 -17.82
CA ARG A 521 21.12 -33.41 -18.44
C ARG A 521 21.12 -31.88 -18.29
N THR A 522 19.95 -31.28 -18.13
CA THR A 522 19.76 -29.84 -17.97
C THR A 522 20.02 -29.41 -16.53
N TRP A 523 21.03 -28.54 -16.33
CA TRP A 523 21.41 -28.06 -15.00
C TRP A 523 20.24 -27.42 -14.24
N ALA A 524 19.46 -26.55 -14.89
CA ALA A 524 18.31 -25.89 -14.25
C ALA A 524 17.29 -26.89 -13.67
N ILE A 525 16.97 -27.97 -14.41
CA ILE A 525 16.06 -29.02 -13.91
C ILE A 525 16.69 -29.75 -12.72
N ARG A 526 17.98 -30.11 -12.81
CA ARG A 526 18.67 -30.80 -11.70
C ARG A 526 18.68 -29.95 -10.44
N LEU A 527 19.04 -28.67 -10.57
CA LEU A 527 19.14 -27.72 -9.46
C LEU A 527 17.80 -27.57 -8.74
N GLU A 528 16.70 -27.36 -9.48
CA GLU A 528 15.38 -27.24 -8.86
C GLU A 528 14.90 -28.56 -8.27
N ALA A 529 15.15 -29.70 -8.92
CA ALA A 529 14.77 -30.99 -8.39
C ALA A 529 15.47 -31.29 -7.06
N VAL A 530 16.78 -31.07 -6.99
CA VAL A 530 17.58 -31.23 -5.77
C VAL A 530 17.16 -30.25 -4.67
N THR A 531 16.90 -28.99 -5.04
CA THR A 531 16.41 -27.97 -4.09
C THR A 531 15.03 -28.33 -3.55
N ALA A 532 14.12 -28.81 -4.40
CA ALA A 532 12.78 -29.26 -4.01
C ALA A 532 12.83 -30.48 -3.07
N ARG A 533 13.74 -31.43 -3.32
CA ARG A 533 14.01 -32.54 -2.40
C ARG A 533 14.49 -32.06 -1.05
N TYR A 534 15.44 -31.12 -1.02
CA TYR A 534 15.94 -30.54 0.23
C TYR A 534 14.84 -29.79 1.01
N LYS A 535 14.05 -28.95 0.34
CA LYS A 535 12.89 -28.26 0.93
C LYS A 535 11.89 -29.25 1.54
N SER A 536 11.57 -30.32 0.79
CA SER A 536 10.67 -31.38 1.26
C SER A 536 11.23 -32.05 2.51
N TYR A 537 12.51 -32.42 2.50
CA TYR A 537 13.18 -32.98 3.68
C TYR A 537 13.12 -32.05 4.89
N VAL A 538 13.51 -30.77 4.74
CA VAL A 538 13.50 -29.79 5.84
C VAL A 538 12.11 -29.63 6.44
N LYS A 539 11.05 -29.58 5.62
CA LYS A 539 9.67 -29.52 6.10
C LYS A 539 9.31 -30.76 6.94
N ASN A 540 9.66 -31.94 6.46
CA ASN A 540 9.22 -33.21 7.06
C ASN A 540 10.02 -33.56 8.32
N GLU A 541 11.34 -33.59 8.18
CA GLU A 541 12.27 -33.87 9.27
C GLU A 541 12.23 -32.74 10.32
N GLY A 542 11.99 -31.49 9.90
CA GLY A 542 11.81 -30.35 10.81
C GLY A 542 10.62 -30.52 11.76
N VAL A 543 9.45 -30.89 11.22
CA VAL A 543 8.26 -31.22 12.05
C VAL A 543 8.55 -32.42 12.95
N PHE A 544 9.20 -33.45 12.43
CA PHE A 544 9.56 -34.63 13.22
C PHE A 544 10.45 -34.25 14.41
N ARG A 545 11.57 -33.57 14.17
CA ARG A 545 12.50 -33.10 15.21
C ARG A 545 11.80 -32.20 16.23
N ALA A 546 10.96 -31.28 15.78
CA ALA A 546 10.20 -30.40 16.66
C ALA A 546 9.25 -31.19 17.59
N ASN A 547 8.57 -32.21 17.07
CA ASN A 547 7.64 -33.04 17.84
C ASN A 547 8.32 -34.09 18.72
N HIS A 548 9.57 -34.48 18.41
CA HIS A 548 10.30 -35.55 19.10
C HIS A 548 11.58 -35.06 19.79
N GLN A 549 11.56 -33.83 20.32
CA GLN A 549 12.66 -33.28 21.15
C GLN A 549 14.05 -33.33 20.49
N GLY A 550 14.11 -33.15 19.17
CA GLY A 550 15.37 -33.16 18.41
C GLY A 550 15.85 -34.54 17.97
N GLN A 551 15.08 -35.61 18.18
CA GLN A 551 15.37 -36.91 17.55
C GLN A 551 15.39 -36.79 16.03
N ILE A 552 16.29 -37.55 15.40
CA ILE A 552 16.53 -37.52 13.95
C ILE A 552 15.96 -38.78 13.32
N GLN A 553 15.14 -38.63 12.26
CA GLN A 553 14.64 -39.78 11.48
C GLN A 553 15.54 -40.05 10.27
N ALA A 554 16.01 -38.99 9.60
CA ALA A 554 16.99 -39.07 8.52
C ALA A 554 18.14 -38.10 8.76
N ASP A 555 19.37 -38.55 8.48
CA ASP A 555 20.58 -37.76 8.68
C ASP A 555 20.72 -36.65 7.64
N HIS A 556 21.02 -35.43 8.10
CA HIS A 556 21.11 -34.25 7.24
C HIS A 556 22.32 -34.30 6.32
N ASP A 557 23.49 -34.67 6.86
CA ASP A 557 24.74 -34.59 6.12
C ASP A 557 24.80 -35.69 5.06
N THR A 558 24.26 -36.87 5.37
CA THR A 558 24.06 -37.97 4.42
C THR A 558 23.15 -37.55 3.26
N LEU A 559 22.05 -36.84 3.53
CA LEU A 559 21.18 -36.33 2.46
C LEU A 559 21.91 -35.29 1.60
N VAL A 560 22.54 -34.29 2.21
CA VAL A 560 23.25 -33.22 1.48
C VAL A 560 24.37 -33.80 0.61
N ALA A 561 25.13 -34.77 1.14
CA ALA A 561 26.15 -35.49 0.38
C ALA A 561 25.53 -36.23 -0.82
N SER A 562 24.46 -37.01 -0.59
CA SER A 562 23.77 -37.74 -1.66
C SER A 562 23.24 -36.84 -2.79
N LEU A 563 22.90 -35.59 -2.47
CA LEU A 563 22.39 -34.61 -3.41
C LEU A 563 23.48 -33.84 -4.15
N THR A 564 24.71 -33.77 -3.61
CA THR A 564 25.74 -32.82 -4.10
C THR A 564 27.10 -33.44 -4.46
N ASP A 565 27.41 -34.67 -4.04
CA ASP A 565 28.74 -35.27 -4.23
C ASP A 565 29.12 -35.48 -5.70
N ALA A 566 28.14 -35.74 -6.57
CA ALA A 566 28.36 -35.93 -8.00
C ALA A 566 28.49 -34.60 -8.79
N MET A 567 28.35 -33.45 -8.13
CA MET A 567 28.34 -32.14 -8.77
C MET A 567 29.75 -31.55 -8.90
N THR A 568 29.95 -30.66 -9.88
CA THR A 568 31.17 -29.85 -9.94
C THR A 568 31.26 -28.90 -8.73
N PRO A 569 32.46 -28.39 -8.37
CA PRO A 569 32.60 -27.45 -7.25
C PRO A 569 31.65 -26.24 -7.33
N ASP A 570 31.51 -25.65 -8.52
CA ASP A 570 30.61 -24.51 -8.76
C ASP A 570 29.14 -24.88 -8.58
N GLN A 571 28.72 -26.02 -9.13
CA GLN A 571 27.35 -26.52 -8.96
C GLN A 571 27.04 -26.82 -7.50
N ARG A 572 27.99 -27.45 -6.78
CA ARG A 572 27.88 -27.74 -5.36
C ARG A 572 27.74 -26.46 -4.55
N LEU A 573 28.54 -25.43 -4.85
CA LEU A 573 28.45 -24.12 -4.20
C LEU A 573 27.06 -23.49 -4.38
N VAL A 574 26.52 -23.47 -5.60
CA VAL A 574 25.18 -22.94 -5.89
C VAL A 574 24.10 -23.74 -5.13
N CYS A 575 24.20 -25.06 -5.09
CA CYS A 575 23.29 -25.90 -4.30
C CYS A 575 23.38 -25.61 -2.79
N LEU A 576 24.58 -25.44 -2.24
CA LEU A 576 24.75 -25.11 -0.82
C LEU A 576 24.17 -23.74 -0.50
N LEU A 577 24.34 -22.74 -1.36
CA LEU A 577 23.69 -21.43 -1.22
C LEU A 577 22.17 -21.54 -1.26
N ALA A 578 21.61 -22.33 -2.19
CA ALA A 578 20.18 -22.60 -2.26
C ALA A 578 19.67 -23.28 -0.98
N PHE A 579 20.34 -24.35 -0.51
CA PHE A 579 20.00 -25.05 0.72
C PHE A 579 20.06 -24.14 1.94
N ALA A 580 21.08 -23.30 2.04
CA ALA A 580 21.22 -22.35 3.14
C ALA A 580 20.10 -21.30 3.13
N SER A 581 19.69 -20.83 1.95
CA SER A 581 18.59 -19.88 1.80
C SER A 581 17.21 -20.45 2.18
N VAL A 582 17.01 -21.77 2.13
CA VAL A 582 15.78 -22.42 2.61
C VAL A 582 15.55 -22.16 4.10
N HIS A 583 16.63 -22.01 4.89
CA HIS A 583 16.53 -21.74 6.33
C HIS A 583 16.13 -20.30 6.66
N THR A 584 16.14 -19.40 5.68
CA THR A 584 15.99 -17.93 5.86
C THR A 584 14.82 -17.34 5.08
N GLY A 585 14.24 -18.13 4.16
CA GLY A 585 13.04 -17.81 3.40
C GLY A 585 11.71 -17.99 4.17
N PRO A 586 10.57 -18.02 3.48
CA PRO A 586 9.22 -18.15 4.08
C PRO A 586 8.98 -19.41 4.93
N LEU A 587 9.86 -20.42 4.81
CA LEU A 587 9.84 -21.64 5.61
C LEU A 587 10.57 -21.49 6.96
N ALA A 588 11.22 -20.34 7.21
CA ALA A 588 11.90 -20.05 8.45
C ALA A 588 10.95 -20.12 9.65
N GLY A 589 11.35 -20.82 10.72
CA GLY A 589 10.54 -20.96 11.93
C GLY A 589 10.51 -22.41 12.42
N VAL A 590 9.31 -22.98 12.60
CA VAL A 590 9.12 -24.32 13.18
C VAL A 590 9.83 -25.42 12.39
N PHE A 591 9.91 -25.30 11.06
CA PHE A 591 10.55 -26.30 10.19
C PHE A 591 12.08 -26.26 10.24
N THR A 592 12.67 -25.06 10.28
CA THR A 592 14.12 -24.88 10.09
C THR A 592 14.87 -24.75 11.42
N LYS A 593 14.23 -24.25 12.47
CA LYS A 593 14.86 -24.04 13.80
C LYS A 593 15.53 -25.30 14.37
N PRO A 594 14.98 -26.52 14.22
CA PRO A 594 15.65 -27.74 14.70
C PRO A 594 16.97 -28.08 13.98
N PHE A 595 17.27 -27.44 12.85
CA PHE A 595 18.49 -27.66 12.07
C PHE A 595 19.62 -26.68 12.39
N GLY A 596 19.52 -25.85 13.44
CA GLY A 596 20.49 -24.76 13.71
C GLY A 596 21.96 -25.19 13.67
N GLY A 597 22.28 -26.37 14.23
CA GLY A 597 23.63 -26.95 14.17
C GLY A 597 24.07 -27.28 12.73
N ASN A 598 23.24 -28.02 11.99
CA ASN A 598 23.50 -28.34 10.58
C ASN A 598 23.64 -27.08 9.71
N TYR A 599 22.78 -26.09 9.95
CA TYR A 599 22.80 -24.82 9.24
C TYR A 599 24.10 -24.04 9.45
N THR A 600 24.64 -24.06 10.68
CA THR A 600 25.92 -23.40 11.00
C THR A 600 27.09 -24.07 10.25
N VAL A 601 27.06 -25.40 10.12
CA VAL A 601 28.05 -26.16 9.35
C VAL A 601 27.98 -25.80 7.87
N VAL A 602 26.77 -25.72 7.29
CA VAL A 602 26.57 -25.28 5.90
C VAL A 602 27.08 -23.85 5.69
N GLN A 603 26.83 -22.94 6.62
CA GLN A 603 27.35 -21.56 6.55
C GLN A 603 28.88 -21.51 6.55
N ALA A 604 29.53 -22.28 7.43
CA ALA A 604 30.98 -22.34 7.51
C ALA A 604 31.59 -22.92 6.22
N GLU A 605 30.95 -23.94 5.63
CA GLU A 605 31.39 -24.54 4.37
C GLU A 605 31.23 -23.56 3.19
N ILE A 606 30.11 -22.83 3.12
CA ILE A 606 29.91 -21.75 2.13
C ILE A 606 30.99 -20.68 2.28
N GLU A 607 31.27 -20.22 3.49
CA GLU A 607 32.31 -19.23 3.74
C GLU A 607 33.68 -19.73 3.24
N ARG A 608 34.04 -20.97 3.59
CA ARG A 608 35.29 -21.61 3.17
C ARG A 608 35.42 -21.70 1.66
N LEU A 609 34.34 -21.97 0.94
CA LEU A 609 34.32 -22.06 -0.52
C LEU A 609 34.38 -20.69 -1.21
N LEU A 610 33.81 -19.66 -0.58
CA LEU A 610 33.71 -18.32 -1.17
C LEU A 610 34.92 -17.42 -0.89
N LEU A 611 35.60 -17.59 0.25
CA LEU A 611 36.76 -16.76 0.60
C LEU A 611 37.85 -16.73 -0.49
N PRO A 612 38.23 -17.85 -1.14
CA PRO A 612 39.24 -17.84 -2.19
C PRO A 612 38.80 -17.13 -3.49
N LEU A 613 37.50 -16.90 -3.67
CA LEU A 613 36.94 -16.24 -4.86
C LEU A 613 36.90 -14.72 -4.72
N LEU A 614 37.21 -14.19 -3.53
CA LEU A 614 37.29 -12.76 -3.30
C LEU A 614 38.66 -12.25 -3.76
N ASN A 615 38.68 -11.38 -4.76
CA ASN A 615 39.85 -10.55 -5.05
C ASN A 615 39.96 -9.46 -3.95
N ASP A 616 40.32 -9.86 -2.73
CA ASP A 616 40.37 -9.00 -1.53
C ASP A 616 41.70 -8.25 -1.47
N ASP A 617 41.63 -6.92 -1.42
CA ASP A 617 42.80 -6.08 -1.22
C ASP A 617 43.40 -6.33 0.18
N ALA A 618 44.63 -5.87 0.42
CA ALA A 618 45.35 -6.04 1.69
C ALA A 618 44.58 -5.57 2.96
N ALA A 619 43.46 -4.85 2.82
CA ALA A 619 42.61 -4.34 3.87
C ALA A 619 41.47 -5.29 4.35
N GLN A 620 41.34 -6.50 3.81
CA GLN A 620 40.35 -7.54 4.24
C GLN A 620 38.87 -7.13 4.20
N SER A 621 38.53 -6.04 3.50
CA SER A 621 37.19 -5.44 3.57
C SER A 621 36.11 -6.31 2.93
N LYS A 622 36.44 -7.05 1.86
CA LYS A 622 35.49 -7.92 1.17
C LYS A 622 35.20 -9.18 1.98
N ALA A 623 36.19 -9.75 2.66
CA ALA A 623 35.98 -10.87 3.56
C ALA A 623 35.11 -10.50 4.77
N VAL A 624 35.30 -9.29 5.33
CA VAL A 624 34.44 -8.77 6.42
C VAL A 624 32.99 -8.60 5.95
N MET A 625 32.77 -8.08 4.74
CA MET A 625 31.43 -7.95 4.18
C MET A 625 30.77 -9.31 3.94
N LEU A 626 31.50 -10.30 3.39
CA LEU A 626 31.00 -11.66 3.22
C LEU A 626 30.53 -12.26 4.56
N LYS A 627 31.34 -12.15 5.62
CA LYS A 627 30.98 -12.60 6.96
C LYS A 627 29.71 -11.91 7.47
N ARG A 628 29.62 -10.59 7.30
CA ARG A 628 28.42 -9.83 7.68
C ARG A 628 27.18 -10.34 6.94
N LEU A 629 27.27 -10.55 5.63
CA LEU A 629 26.14 -11.02 4.81
C LEU A 629 25.67 -12.42 5.23
N LEU A 630 26.61 -13.33 5.52
CA LEU A 630 26.31 -14.67 6.05
C LEU A 630 25.63 -14.59 7.43
N GLN A 631 26.12 -13.73 8.33
CA GLN A 631 25.54 -13.50 9.65
C GLN A 631 24.14 -12.87 9.58
N THR A 632 23.89 -12.02 8.59
CA THR A 632 22.56 -11.44 8.33
C THR A 632 21.68 -12.31 7.44
N HIS A 633 22.13 -13.53 7.12
CA HIS A 633 21.35 -14.52 6.35
C HIS A 633 21.00 -14.08 4.92
N ASP A 634 21.75 -13.12 4.37
CA ASP A 634 21.47 -12.48 3.09
C ASP A 634 22.25 -13.16 1.96
N TYR A 635 21.80 -14.34 1.57
CA TYR A 635 22.47 -15.15 0.54
C TYR A 635 22.39 -14.55 -0.86
N VAL A 636 21.36 -13.75 -1.15
CA VAL A 636 21.29 -12.99 -2.40
C VAL A 636 22.37 -11.90 -2.39
N GLY A 637 22.54 -11.20 -1.26
CA GLY A 637 23.66 -10.29 -1.06
C GLY A 637 25.03 -10.97 -1.17
N VAL A 638 25.18 -12.19 -0.64
CA VAL A 638 26.40 -13.01 -0.84
C VAL A 638 26.65 -13.23 -2.32
N CYS A 639 25.64 -13.64 -3.09
CA CYS A 639 25.77 -13.88 -4.53
C CYS A 639 26.18 -12.61 -5.29
N VAL A 640 25.56 -11.47 -5.00
CA VAL A 640 25.92 -10.16 -5.61
C VAL A 640 27.35 -9.78 -5.26
N HIS A 641 27.74 -9.88 -3.98
CA HIS A 641 29.07 -9.53 -3.50
C HIS A 641 30.17 -10.37 -4.17
N ILE A 642 29.93 -11.67 -4.33
CA ILE A 642 30.84 -12.59 -5.01
C ILE A 642 30.88 -12.28 -6.51
N ALA A 643 29.72 -12.16 -7.17
CA ALA A 643 29.66 -11.89 -8.60
C ALA A 643 30.43 -10.61 -9.00
N LEU A 644 30.40 -9.57 -8.16
CA LEU A 644 31.15 -8.33 -8.36
C LEU A 644 32.65 -8.43 -8.01
N SER A 645 33.07 -9.52 -7.36
CA SER A 645 34.45 -9.74 -6.91
C SER A 645 35.21 -10.79 -7.73
N LEU A 646 34.53 -11.47 -8.67
CA LEU A 646 35.14 -12.51 -9.50
C LEU A 646 36.16 -11.92 -10.47
N ASP A 647 37.32 -12.58 -10.56
CA ASP A 647 38.30 -12.30 -11.60
C ASP A 647 37.72 -12.66 -12.98
N GLY A 648 37.72 -11.70 -13.90
CA GLY A 648 37.04 -11.82 -15.20
C GLY A 648 35.59 -11.31 -15.20
N GLY A 649 35.04 -10.89 -14.05
CA GLY A 649 33.74 -10.22 -13.96
C GLY A 649 32.58 -11.06 -14.52
N ASP A 650 31.80 -10.47 -15.42
CA ASP A 650 30.64 -11.10 -16.08
C ASP A 650 30.99 -12.29 -16.97
N SER A 651 32.24 -12.38 -17.43
CA SER A 651 32.74 -13.50 -18.23
C SER A 651 33.06 -14.75 -17.41
N HIS A 652 33.11 -14.66 -16.08
CA HIS A 652 33.38 -15.80 -15.21
C HIS A 652 32.18 -16.78 -15.19
N PRO A 653 32.37 -18.11 -15.38
CA PRO A 653 31.25 -19.08 -15.46
C PRO A 653 30.29 -19.09 -14.26
N LEU A 654 30.81 -18.79 -13.08
CA LEU A 654 30.02 -18.69 -11.85
C LEU A 654 29.12 -17.44 -11.80
N TYR A 655 29.45 -16.38 -12.53
CA TYR A 655 28.71 -15.10 -12.50
C TYR A 655 27.24 -15.31 -12.88
N SER A 656 26.99 -15.86 -14.07
CA SER A 656 25.63 -16.11 -14.56
C SER A 656 24.89 -17.08 -13.64
N SER A 657 25.54 -18.14 -13.18
CA SER A 657 24.94 -19.15 -12.31
C SER A 657 24.44 -18.56 -10.97
N LEU A 658 25.21 -17.67 -10.34
CA LEU A 658 24.82 -17.01 -9.08
C LEU A 658 23.66 -16.04 -9.30
N ILE A 659 23.76 -15.18 -10.31
CA ILE A 659 22.77 -14.14 -10.58
C ILE A 659 21.45 -14.76 -11.06
N GLU A 660 21.49 -15.73 -11.98
CA GLU A 660 20.29 -16.43 -12.47
C GLU A 660 19.59 -17.20 -11.35
N SER A 661 20.33 -17.90 -10.48
CA SER A 661 19.74 -18.65 -9.36
C SER A 661 19.03 -17.73 -8.36
N CYS A 662 19.49 -16.49 -8.18
CA CYS A 662 18.79 -15.49 -7.38
C CYS A 662 17.54 -14.95 -8.10
N CYS A 663 17.67 -14.56 -9.37
CA CYS A 663 16.55 -14.01 -10.16
C CYS A 663 15.40 -15.03 -10.33
N ASN A 664 15.74 -16.31 -10.43
CA ASN A 664 14.79 -17.42 -10.55
C ASN A 664 14.17 -17.83 -9.21
N GLY A 665 14.65 -17.30 -8.08
CA GLY A 665 14.15 -17.65 -6.74
C GLY A 665 14.64 -19.00 -6.19
N THR A 666 15.58 -19.67 -6.86
CA THR A 666 16.25 -20.88 -6.35
C THR A 666 17.02 -20.55 -5.06
N ILE A 667 17.78 -19.46 -5.08
CA ILE A 667 18.39 -18.85 -3.90
C ILE A 667 17.39 -17.81 -3.37
N ILE A 668 16.79 -18.14 -2.23
CA ILE A 668 15.66 -17.39 -1.69
C ILE A 668 16.15 -16.10 -1.02
N ALA A 669 15.62 -14.96 -1.45
CA ALA A 669 15.83 -13.71 -0.75
C ALA A 669 15.22 -13.80 0.65
N ALA A 670 16.00 -13.45 1.67
CA ALA A 670 15.49 -13.33 3.03
C ALA A 670 14.34 -12.30 3.08
N SER A 671 13.43 -12.46 4.04
CA SER A 671 12.25 -11.57 4.21
C SER A 671 12.62 -10.22 4.84
N ASN A 672 13.66 -9.56 4.33
CA ASN A 672 14.11 -8.27 4.79
C ASN A 672 14.41 -7.32 3.61
N ASN A 673 14.45 -6.04 3.92
CA ASN A 673 14.63 -4.97 2.93
C ASN A 673 15.98 -5.02 2.20
N GLN A 674 17.07 -5.44 2.87
CA GLN A 674 18.40 -5.53 2.25
C GLN A 674 18.47 -6.66 1.22
N ALA A 675 17.94 -7.83 1.54
CA ALA A 675 17.87 -8.94 0.60
C ALA A 675 16.99 -8.59 -0.62
N SER A 676 15.89 -7.84 -0.42
CA SER A 676 15.08 -7.32 -1.54
C SER A 676 15.88 -6.35 -2.43
N ARG A 677 16.70 -5.48 -1.83
CA ARG A 677 17.60 -4.58 -2.56
C ARG A 677 18.61 -5.36 -3.37
N HIS A 678 19.27 -6.37 -2.79
CA HIS A 678 20.22 -7.21 -3.51
C HIS A 678 19.54 -8.02 -4.62
N LEU A 679 18.31 -8.48 -4.44
CA LEU A 679 17.55 -9.13 -5.52
C LEU A 679 17.29 -8.19 -6.70
N SER A 680 16.93 -6.93 -6.44
CA SER A 680 16.82 -5.92 -7.50
C SER A 680 18.16 -5.70 -8.22
N MET A 681 19.27 -5.69 -7.48
CA MET A 681 20.61 -5.62 -8.06
C MET A 681 20.93 -6.85 -8.94
N CYS A 682 20.50 -8.06 -8.58
CA CYS A 682 20.66 -9.23 -9.44
C CYS A 682 19.98 -9.04 -10.80
N PHE A 683 18.73 -8.56 -10.81
CA PHE A 683 18.03 -8.27 -12.07
C PHE A 683 18.72 -7.17 -12.88
N LEU A 684 19.24 -6.14 -12.21
CA LEU A 684 20.01 -5.08 -12.87
C LEU A 684 21.30 -5.61 -13.51
N LEU A 685 22.05 -6.44 -12.79
CA LEU A 685 23.26 -7.10 -13.30
C LEU A 685 22.95 -8.03 -14.49
N LYS A 686 21.77 -8.66 -14.49
CA LYS A 686 21.25 -9.47 -15.61
C LYS A 686 20.70 -8.63 -16.77
N LYS A 687 20.67 -7.30 -16.66
CA LYS A 687 20.05 -6.38 -17.64
C LYS A 687 18.54 -6.58 -17.82
N GLU A 688 17.89 -7.15 -16.82
CA GLU A 688 16.44 -7.32 -16.73
C GLU A 688 15.80 -6.13 -15.99
N HIS A 689 15.97 -4.92 -16.54
CA HIS A 689 15.64 -3.67 -15.85
C HIS A 689 14.17 -3.59 -15.38
N ARG A 690 13.23 -4.15 -16.15
CA ARG A 690 11.81 -4.20 -15.77
C ARG A 690 11.58 -4.98 -14.47
N PHE A 691 12.22 -6.14 -14.31
CA PHE A 691 12.12 -6.94 -13.08
C PHE A 691 12.89 -6.29 -11.93
N ALA A 692 14.04 -5.65 -12.20
CA ALA A 692 14.76 -4.87 -11.21
C ALA A 692 13.88 -3.76 -10.63
N LEU A 693 13.15 -3.04 -11.50
CA LEU A 693 12.23 -1.96 -11.13
C LEU A 693 11.03 -2.47 -10.34
N GLN A 694 10.42 -3.59 -10.75
CA GLN A 694 9.31 -4.25 -10.04
C GLN A 694 9.66 -4.62 -8.59
N VAL A 695 10.95 -4.84 -8.28
CA VAL A 695 11.42 -5.09 -6.90
C VAL A 695 11.82 -3.80 -6.20
N ALA A 696 12.50 -2.87 -6.89
CA ALA A 696 13.03 -1.65 -6.31
C ALA A 696 11.95 -0.61 -5.96
N GLU A 697 10.94 -0.43 -6.80
CA GLU A 697 9.89 0.57 -6.59
C GLU A 697 9.07 0.28 -5.32
N PRO A 698 8.47 -0.92 -5.13
CA PRO A 698 7.75 -1.20 -3.89
C PRO A 698 8.65 -1.15 -2.65
N LEU A 699 9.95 -1.45 -2.81
CA LEU A 699 10.92 -1.35 -1.73
C LEU A 699 11.17 0.11 -1.33
N ALA A 700 11.32 1.00 -2.30
CA ALA A 700 11.47 2.43 -2.10
C ALA A 700 10.19 3.04 -1.51
N ASP A 701 9.03 2.69 -2.06
CA ASP A 701 7.73 3.22 -1.64
C ASP A 701 7.40 2.84 -0.20
N ARG A 702 7.68 1.60 0.22
CA ARG A 702 7.43 1.15 1.61
C ARG A 702 8.48 1.66 2.61
N ASN A 703 9.61 2.21 2.12
CA ASN A 703 10.70 2.75 2.94
C ASN A 703 11.03 4.18 2.53
N PRO A 704 10.13 5.14 2.83
CA PRO A 704 10.31 6.53 2.42
C PRO A 704 11.51 7.19 3.09
N ASP A 705 12.03 6.64 4.18
CA ASP A 705 13.25 7.05 4.89
C ASP A 705 14.56 6.54 4.25
N TRP A 706 14.47 5.55 3.37
CA TRP A 706 15.65 4.85 2.86
C TRP A 706 16.13 5.44 1.52
N THR A 707 16.92 6.50 1.60
CA THR A 707 17.42 7.26 0.43
C THR A 707 18.16 6.37 -0.58
N GLU A 708 18.94 5.37 -0.15
CA GLU A 708 19.63 4.47 -1.08
C GLU A 708 18.68 3.62 -1.92
N ALA A 709 17.51 3.24 -1.39
CA ALA A 709 16.48 2.56 -2.17
C ALA A 709 15.85 3.51 -3.20
N GLN A 710 15.66 4.78 -2.84
CA GLN A 710 15.17 5.80 -3.78
C GLN A 710 16.16 6.01 -4.94
N ILE A 711 17.46 6.09 -4.62
CA ILE A 711 18.55 6.25 -5.60
C ILE A 711 18.66 5.02 -6.49
N LEU A 712 18.49 3.81 -5.95
CA LEU A 712 18.51 2.58 -6.74
C LEU A 712 17.44 2.60 -7.85
N VAL A 713 16.22 3.06 -7.54
CA VAL A 713 15.17 3.25 -8.56
C VAL A 713 15.64 4.21 -9.66
N ALA A 714 16.24 5.34 -9.28
CA ALA A 714 16.77 6.30 -10.26
C ALA A 714 17.90 5.71 -11.11
N GLN A 715 18.78 4.88 -10.54
CA GLN A 715 19.85 4.18 -11.27
C GLN A 715 19.28 3.19 -12.29
N ILE A 716 18.27 2.39 -11.89
CA ILE A 716 17.61 1.43 -12.77
C ILE A 716 16.89 2.15 -13.93
N LEU A 717 16.10 3.20 -13.62
CA LEU A 717 15.47 4.04 -14.64
C LEU A 717 16.50 4.67 -15.56
N GLY A 718 17.63 5.12 -14.97
CA GLY A 718 18.81 5.53 -15.67
C GLY A 718 19.16 4.53 -16.76
N GLU A 719 19.37 3.25 -16.46
CA GLU A 719 19.80 2.24 -17.45
C GLU A 719 18.74 1.85 -18.51
N ILE A 720 17.48 2.27 -18.38
CA ILE A 720 16.42 1.94 -19.35
C ILE A 720 16.45 2.92 -20.53
N ILE A 721 16.55 2.38 -21.75
CA ILE A 721 16.43 3.15 -22.98
C ILE A 721 14.96 3.60 -23.15
N GLY A 722 14.73 4.89 -23.36
CA GLY A 722 13.39 5.48 -23.50
C GLY A 722 12.80 6.01 -22.18
N ALA A 723 13.47 5.81 -21.03
CA ALA A 723 13.04 6.30 -19.72
C ALA A 723 13.85 7.53 -19.26
N GLU A 724 14.53 8.23 -20.17
CA GLU A 724 15.44 9.34 -19.84
C GLU A 724 14.74 10.49 -19.11
N THR A 725 13.51 10.81 -19.49
CA THR A 725 12.70 11.84 -18.83
C THR A 725 12.31 11.39 -17.42
N GLU A 726 11.81 10.17 -17.26
CA GLU A 726 11.41 9.60 -15.97
C GLU A 726 12.60 9.54 -15.00
N ALA A 727 13.78 9.14 -15.48
CA ALA A 727 15.00 9.12 -14.69
C ALA A 727 15.37 10.53 -14.17
N ARG A 728 15.30 11.57 -15.02
CA ARG A 728 15.58 12.96 -14.61
C ARG A 728 14.55 13.49 -13.62
N GLU A 729 13.27 13.21 -13.85
CA GLU A 729 12.20 13.59 -12.93
C GLU A 729 12.40 12.91 -11.57
N ARG A 730 12.78 11.63 -11.57
CA ARG A 730 13.10 10.88 -10.34
C ARG A 730 14.28 11.49 -9.59
N VAL A 731 15.38 11.79 -10.28
CA VAL A 731 16.55 12.43 -9.68
C VAL A 731 16.18 13.79 -9.07
N SER A 732 15.46 14.63 -9.81
CA SER A 732 15.01 15.95 -9.34
C SER A 732 14.10 15.83 -8.12
N SER A 733 13.15 14.89 -8.17
CA SER A 733 12.27 14.58 -7.04
C SER A 733 13.07 14.18 -5.80
N ILE A 734 14.07 13.30 -5.93
CA ILE A 734 14.90 12.86 -4.80
C ILE A 734 15.64 14.05 -4.19
N ARG A 735 16.32 14.87 -4.99
CA ARG A 735 17.04 16.06 -4.49
C ARG A 735 16.12 17.05 -3.79
N SER A 736 14.88 17.20 -4.28
CA SER A 736 13.92 18.13 -3.68
C SER A 736 13.34 17.63 -2.36
N ALA A 737 13.27 16.31 -2.17
CA ALA A 737 12.58 15.66 -1.06
C ALA A 737 13.51 15.22 0.08
N TYR A 738 14.79 14.95 -0.21
CA TYR A 738 15.72 14.30 0.72
C TYR A 738 16.95 15.13 1.04
N LYS A 739 17.41 15.02 2.29
CA LYS A 739 18.72 15.51 2.73
C LYS A 739 19.80 14.53 2.27
N LEU A 740 20.54 14.88 1.22
CA LEU A 740 21.53 14.01 0.60
C LEU A 740 22.95 14.26 1.15
N SER A 741 23.69 13.18 1.35
CA SER A 741 25.15 13.22 1.54
C SER A 741 25.88 13.45 0.22
N ALA A 742 27.15 13.87 0.28
CA ALA A 742 27.97 14.07 -0.92
C ALA A 742 28.10 12.80 -1.78
N ALA A 743 28.16 11.62 -1.15
CA ALA A 743 28.22 10.34 -1.87
C ALA A 743 26.91 10.02 -2.59
N GLN A 744 25.76 10.27 -1.94
CA GLN A 744 24.44 10.08 -2.55
C GLN A 744 24.22 11.05 -3.72
N GLU A 745 24.67 12.30 -3.59
CA GLU A 745 24.61 13.29 -4.66
C GLU A 745 25.47 12.89 -5.87
N ALA A 746 26.67 12.35 -5.63
CA ALA A 746 27.54 11.86 -6.70
C ALA A 746 26.88 10.71 -7.49
N LEU A 747 26.14 9.81 -6.82
CA LEU A 747 25.39 8.74 -7.49
C LEU A 747 24.29 9.29 -8.40
N LEU A 748 23.52 10.29 -7.93
CA LEU A 748 22.48 10.94 -8.74
C LEU A 748 23.07 11.70 -9.93
N ALA A 749 24.19 12.40 -9.74
CA ALA A 749 24.90 13.07 -10.82
C ALA A 749 25.41 12.09 -11.89
N ALA A 750 25.83 10.89 -11.49
CA ALA A 750 26.22 9.84 -12.42
C ALA A 750 25.02 9.35 -13.28
N VAL A 751 23.83 9.21 -12.69
CA VAL A 751 22.60 8.89 -13.43
C VAL A 751 22.32 9.94 -14.49
N GLU A 752 22.38 11.23 -14.12
CA GLU A 752 22.15 12.32 -15.06
C GLU A 752 23.18 12.36 -16.18
N ALA A 753 24.46 12.20 -15.86
CA ALA A 753 25.54 12.20 -16.85
C ALA A 753 25.33 11.09 -17.89
N GLU A 754 24.94 9.89 -17.45
CA GLU A 754 24.66 8.77 -18.33
C GLU A 754 23.41 8.99 -19.19
N VAL A 755 22.35 9.56 -18.62
CA VAL A 755 21.14 9.95 -19.37
C VAL A 755 21.45 11.04 -20.42
N GLN A 756 22.25 12.05 -20.08
CA GLN A 756 22.66 13.11 -21.02
C GLN A 756 23.54 12.56 -22.16
N SER A 757 24.51 11.71 -21.81
CA SER A 757 25.37 11.03 -22.78
C SER A 757 24.55 10.23 -23.80
N ARG A 758 23.50 9.53 -23.36
CA ARG A 758 22.62 8.77 -24.26
C ARG A 758 21.75 9.64 -25.16
N LEU A 759 21.16 10.72 -24.66
CA LEU A 759 20.40 11.63 -25.53
C LEU A 759 21.30 12.25 -26.61
N ALA A 760 22.53 12.66 -26.24
CA ALA A 760 23.48 13.21 -27.20
C ALA A 760 23.88 12.20 -28.29
N ARG A 761 23.84 10.89 -28.02
CA ARG A 761 24.08 9.83 -29.01
C ARG A 761 22.86 9.52 -29.90
N GLN A 762 21.64 9.86 -29.46
CA GLN A 762 20.41 9.68 -30.25
C GLN A 762 20.18 10.84 -31.23
N GLU A 763 20.77 12.01 -30.96
CA GLU A 763 20.74 13.19 -31.83
C GLU A 763 21.82 13.16 -32.93
N GLN A 764 22.75 12.21 -32.88
CA GLN A 764 23.78 11.92 -33.89
C GLN A 764 23.35 10.76 -34.77
#